data_AF-A0A2V6PTG5-F1
#
_entry.id   AF-A0A2V6PTG5-F1
#
_cell.length_a   1.000
_cell.length_b   1.000
_cell.length_c   1.000
_cell.angle_alpha   90.00
_cell.angle_beta   90.00
_cell.angle_gamma   90.00
#
_symmetry.space_group_name_H-M   'P 1'
#
loop_
_entity.id
_entity.type
_entity.pdbx_description
1 polymer ?
#
loop_
_entity_poly.entity_id
_entity_poly.type
_entity_poly.pdbx_seq_one_letter_code
_entity_poly.pdbx_strand_id
1 'polypeptide(L)'
;MKVRVVRLQGGRAAPAARGLGVVLSIPGDDSRAVGAGRRFAAAEGKPLAHQRADCERDPPFHDEVPPQGSYRWLARVRRDFRERSWQRSGRLPALRCHEIPAESSLDAMIDTTTADRELQTYIRPQTFPVAIRMLRPDEPIPERARRPARDFKKLSMNCQVIDMARRYGWTIALTREDHICALGIAAVGFEKPNHLFASGTLCEGMYTETKEAGQRSEAAIDRFPPGQYHALLVAPLDRATFEPHLVCIYGNAAQVMRLTQAALWKRGGKLTSSFGGRVACADIIVTTMRTDEPQMILPCSGDRIFGQTQDHEMAFTVPWHRMEEIIEGLRGTHAGGIRYPITQFMEYEAKLPPKYMEANRLWDAEKGTNAYTPRDRVVAAYKRSFADRVPTYPIVASFAGTLDGLSIEEYCTNVPRAITAMLNYYERYQPDVVLAYNDLAKEAEAFGCGVKYSDYVVPSIDEHVLAEDKTRLATIAMPDPYRTARLPGFLEQCEALVAAKLPTATGAVAVGPWTIAMLMRNPEVMLLDTFEDPDFIHALMRVTTDFCKLWGDAIVKTGIGLSFSEPTASISLISPDNYRDFIAPYHKELVDHFKAKKVGVTTHICGTTYPIYDDLITCGFTTISFDLDQQADPTLHVDQLKRFVEVAQGRAVAIGNVDATRFEKTSKEAMEADVRRCIDTAARRSAFILSTSCEIPPRSDADAARDYGRYERIFSDASGTPA
;
A
#
# COMPACT_ATOMS: atom_id res chain seq x y z
N MET A 1 66.57 -2.28 -10.14
CA MET A 1 65.59 -2.09 -9.04
C MET A 1 64.65 -3.27 -9.06
N LYS A 2 64.88 -4.27 -8.21
CA LYS A 2 64.36 -5.64 -8.40
C LYS A 2 63.13 -5.90 -7.54
N VAL A 3 62.06 -6.31 -8.22
CA VAL A 3 60.92 -7.06 -7.70
C VAL A 3 61.42 -8.33 -6.98
N ARG A 4 60.87 -8.63 -5.81
CA ARG A 4 60.92 -9.98 -5.22
C ARG A 4 59.61 -10.31 -4.48
N VAL A 5 59.07 -11.44 -4.91
CA VAL A 5 57.88 -12.18 -4.46
C VAL A 5 58.09 -12.77 -3.07
N VAL A 6 57.05 -12.84 -2.23
CA VAL A 6 56.77 -14.03 -1.39
C VAL A 6 55.26 -14.27 -1.30
N ARG A 7 54.88 -15.52 -1.56
CA ARG A 7 53.55 -16.15 -1.54
C ARG A 7 53.43 -16.99 -0.25
N LEU A 8 52.23 -17.54 -0.03
CA LEU A 8 51.84 -18.63 0.91
C LEU A 8 51.35 -18.12 2.27
N GLN A 9 50.30 -18.65 2.91
CA GLN A 9 49.46 -19.83 2.67
C GLN A 9 48.28 -19.78 3.67
N GLY A 10 47.14 -20.35 3.28
CA GLY A 10 46.32 -21.15 4.20
C GLY A 10 45.17 -20.44 4.92
N GLY A 11 44.00 -21.07 4.85
CA GLY A 11 42.97 -20.93 5.89
C GLY A 11 41.59 -20.59 5.38
N ARG A 12 40.77 -21.61 5.18
CA ARG A 12 39.33 -21.53 4.88
C ARG A 12 38.54 -20.82 5.99
N ALA A 13 37.40 -20.28 5.56
CA ALA A 13 36.08 -20.25 6.22
C ALA A 13 35.54 -18.86 6.60
N ALA A 14 34.35 -18.61 6.06
CA ALA A 14 33.53 -17.42 6.08
C ALA A 14 32.77 -17.25 7.44
N PRO A 15 32.06 -16.13 7.65
CA PRO A 15 31.98 -15.42 8.92
C PRO A 15 30.72 -15.71 9.74
N ALA A 16 30.79 -15.39 11.04
CA ALA A 16 29.62 -15.24 11.90
C ALA A 16 29.62 -13.83 12.53
N ALA A 17 28.54 -13.10 12.26
CA ALA A 17 28.21 -11.81 12.86
C ALA A 17 27.59 -11.99 14.25
N ARG A 18 28.08 -11.20 15.23
CA ARG A 18 27.41 -10.70 16.46
C ARG A 18 28.21 -9.44 16.84
N GLY A 19 27.68 -8.27 17.17
CA GLY A 19 26.47 -7.95 17.90
C GLY A 19 26.86 -7.29 19.23
N LEU A 20 26.36 -6.07 19.46
CA LEU A 20 26.27 -5.31 20.73
C LEU A 20 27.51 -4.62 21.32
N GLY A 21 27.28 -3.41 21.86
CA GLY A 21 28.04 -2.89 23.00
C GLY A 21 28.11 -1.37 23.14
N VAL A 22 27.10 -0.76 23.77
CA VAL A 22 27.10 0.62 24.28
C VAL A 22 28.01 0.73 25.51
N VAL A 23 28.80 1.80 25.66
CA VAL A 23 29.28 2.31 26.96
C VAL A 23 29.37 3.85 26.97
N LEU A 24 28.76 4.46 27.99
CA LEU A 24 28.78 5.87 28.39
C LEU A 24 30.11 6.28 29.07
N SER A 25 30.50 7.56 28.95
CA SER A 25 31.04 8.36 30.08
C SER A 25 31.21 9.85 29.71
N ILE A 26 30.86 10.71 30.67
CA ILE A 26 30.93 12.19 30.70
C ILE A 26 32.15 12.60 31.56
N PRO A 27 32.80 13.76 31.34
CA PRO A 27 32.67 14.93 32.24
C PRO A 27 32.47 16.26 31.43
N GLY A 28 31.65 17.25 31.78
CA GLY A 28 31.60 18.05 33.03
C GLY A 28 32.60 19.23 32.91
N ASP A 29 32.29 20.39 32.32
CA ASP A 29 31.50 21.58 32.76
C ASP A 29 32.47 22.77 33.02
N ASP A 30 32.31 23.91 32.31
CA ASP A 30 32.40 25.27 32.89
C ASP A 30 32.19 26.43 31.88
N SER A 31 31.12 27.19 32.15
CA SER A 31 30.86 28.64 32.02
C SER A 31 31.44 29.52 30.87
N ARG A 32 30.54 30.19 30.13
CA ARG A 32 30.30 31.67 30.21
C ARG A 32 29.22 32.15 29.24
N ALA A 33 28.39 33.05 29.75
CA ALA A 33 27.19 33.63 29.15
C ALA A 33 27.45 34.80 28.19
N VAL A 34 26.55 34.99 27.21
CA VAL A 34 25.95 36.30 26.85
C VAL A 34 24.55 36.04 26.26
N GLY A 35 23.52 36.71 26.79
CA GLY A 35 22.14 36.60 26.36
C GLY A 35 21.69 37.66 25.35
N ALA A 36 20.58 37.38 24.69
CA ALA A 36 19.65 38.37 24.15
C ALA A 36 18.25 37.74 24.17
N GLY A 37 17.37 38.27 25.03
CA GLY A 37 15.99 37.80 25.17
C GLY A 37 15.01 38.54 24.28
N ARG A 38 13.79 38.00 24.17
CA ARG A 38 12.54 38.78 24.19
C ARG A 38 11.40 37.89 24.71
N ARG A 39 10.56 38.54 25.51
CA ARG A 39 9.55 38.04 26.45
C ARG A 39 8.25 37.63 25.76
N PHE A 40 7.59 36.60 26.30
CA PHE A 40 6.13 36.43 26.21
C PHE A 40 5.48 37.11 27.43
N ALA A 41 4.45 37.92 27.18
CA ALA A 41 3.61 38.53 28.21
C ALA A 41 2.21 37.91 28.17
N ALA A 42 1.63 37.74 29.36
CA ALA A 42 0.30 37.20 29.63
C ALA A 42 -0.73 38.31 29.89
N ALA A 43 -2.02 38.00 29.68
CA ALA A 43 -3.27 38.58 30.22
C ALA A 43 -4.38 38.34 29.17
N GLU A 44 -5.65 38.03 29.41
CA GLU A 44 -6.55 37.91 30.56
C GLU A 44 -7.83 37.21 30.02
N GLY A 45 -8.63 36.55 30.87
CA GLY A 45 -9.87 35.86 30.46
C GLY A 45 -11.16 36.59 30.82
N LYS A 46 -12.27 36.27 30.14
CA LYS A 46 -13.62 35.91 30.67
C LYS A 46 -14.72 35.79 29.56
N PRO A 47 -15.90 35.21 29.85
CA PRO A 47 -16.53 34.12 29.09
C PRO A 47 -17.74 34.56 28.23
N LEU A 48 -18.24 33.69 27.34
CA LEU A 48 -19.52 33.91 26.66
C LEU A 48 -20.51 32.76 26.82
N ALA A 49 -21.73 33.19 27.12
CA ALA A 49 -22.93 32.49 27.54
C ALA A 49 -23.56 31.55 26.49
N HIS A 50 -24.34 30.61 27.02
CA HIS A 50 -25.43 29.92 26.33
C HIS A 50 -26.42 30.90 25.68
N GLN A 51 -26.78 30.65 24.43
CA GLN A 51 -28.07 31.06 23.87
C GLN A 51 -28.54 30.07 22.80
N ARG A 52 -29.76 29.56 22.98
CA ARG A 52 -30.56 28.84 21.98
C ARG A 52 -31.06 29.85 20.94
N ALA A 53 -31.13 29.45 19.68
CA ALA A 53 -31.97 30.10 18.67
C ALA A 53 -32.36 29.10 17.56
N ASP A 54 -33.63 28.72 17.62
CA ASP A 54 -34.64 28.55 16.57
C ASP A 54 -34.25 28.15 15.14
N CYS A 55 -34.89 27.04 14.72
CA CYS A 55 -35.06 26.56 13.35
C CYS A 55 -36.09 27.41 12.58
N GLU A 56 -35.77 27.80 11.34
CA GLU A 56 -36.75 27.89 10.24
C GLU A 56 -36.09 27.81 8.84
N ARG A 57 -36.46 26.75 8.08
CA ARG A 57 -36.70 26.53 6.62
C ARG A 57 -35.73 27.12 5.57
N ASP A 58 -35.16 26.32 4.64
CA ASP A 58 -35.74 25.75 3.38
C ASP A 58 -34.77 24.69 2.75
N PRO A 59 -35.07 23.95 1.64
CA PRO A 59 -36.29 23.29 1.12
C PRO A 59 -36.02 21.75 0.83
N PRO A 60 -36.90 20.96 0.17
CA PRO A 60 -37.00 19.51 0.41
C PRO A 60 -36.01 18.66 -0.39
N PHE A 61 -35.37 17.70 0.27
CA PHE A 61 -34.72 16.57 -0.39
C PHE A 61 -35.74 15.44 -0.56
N HIS A 62 -35.79 14.91 -1.78
CA HIS A 62 -36.65 13.82 -2.22
C HIS A 62 -36.54 12.58 -1.32
N ASP A 63 -37.71 12.01 -1.01
CA ASP A 63 -37.89 10.68 -0.41
C ASP A 63 -37.27 9.59 -1.29
N GLU A 64 -36.16 8.99 -0.84
CA GLU A 64 -35.83 7.61 -1.16
C GLU A 64 -35.56 6.84 0.14
N VAL A 65 -36.61 6.14 0.59
CA VAL A 65 -36.54 5.13 1.65
C VAL A 65 -35.66 3.98 1.17
N PRO A 66 -34.56 3.62 1.85
CA PRO A 66 -33.82 2.41 1.50
C PRO A 66 -34.69 1.19 1.86
N PRO A 67 -34.79 0.18 0.97
CA PRO A 67 -35.73 -0.90 1.15
C PRO A 67 -35.40 -1.74 2.40
N GLN A 68 -36.45 -2.15 3.10
CA GLN A 68 -36.44 -3.07 4.23
C GLN A 68 -35.65 -4.36 3.91
N GLY A 69 -34.37 -4.38 4.26
CA GLY A 69 -33.46 -5.50 3.96
C GLY A 69 -32.46 -5.86 5.06
N SER A 70 -32.43 -5.15 6.19
CA SER A 70 -31.37 -5.26 7.20
C SER A 70 -31.53 -6.43 8.20
N TYR A 71 -32.61 -7.21 8.13
CA TYR A 71 -32.84 -8.35 9.05
C TYR A 71 -32.96 -9.72 8.38
N ARG A 72 -32.53 -9.87 7.11
CA ARG A 72 -32.53 -11.17 6.39
C ARG A 72 -31.20 -11.93 6.46
N TRP A 73 -30.14 -11.33 7.01
CA TRP A 73 -28.79 -11.92 6.97
C TRP A 73 -28.63 -13.17 7.86
N LEU A 74 -29.15 -13.14 9.10
CA LEU A 74 -29.11 -14.30 10.02
C LEU A 74 -29.83 -15.54 9.46
N ALA A 75 -30.90 -15.34 8.67
CA ALA A 75 -31.62 -16.42 8.01
C ALA A 75 -30.89 -16.98 6.77
N ARG A 76 -30.11 -16.13 6.06
CA ARG A 76 -29.37 -16.52 4.85
C ARG A 76 -28.10 -17.31 5.17
N VAL A 77 -27.37 -16.92 6.22
CA VAL A 77 -26.21 -17.68 6.72
C VAL A 77 -26.59 -19.11 7.15
N ARG A 78 -27.80 -19.30 7.72
CA ARG A 78 -28.34 -20.64 8.06
C ARG A 78 -28.64 -21.51 6.84
N ARG A 79 -28.98 -20.91 5.69
CA ARG A 79 -29.39 -21.63 4.47
C ARG A 79 -28.20 -21.98 3.59
N ASP A 80 -27.26 -21.05 3.39
CA ASP A 80 -26.06 -21.26 2.58
C ASP A 80 -25.10 -22.31 3.17
N PHE A 81 -25.02 -22.43 4.51
CA PHE A 81 -24.22 -23.47 5.17
C PHE A 81 -24.80 -24.88 5.04
N ARG A 82 -26.12 -25.03 4.77
CA ARG A 82 -26.76 -26.34 4.53
C ARG A 82 -26.72 -26.76 3.06
N GLU A 83 -26.79 -25.80 2.13
CA GLU A 83 -26.91 -26.10 0.69
C GLU A 83 -25.55 -26.37 0.01
N ARG A 84 -24.43 -25.82 0.51
CA ARG A 84 -23.11 -25.96 -0.14
C ARG A 84 -22.30 -27.20 0.26
N SER A 85 -22.71 -27.94 1.27
CA SER A 85 -22.02 -29.17 1.71
C SER A 85 -22.58 -30.47 1.10
N TRP A 86 -23.51 -30.38 0.15
CA TRP A 86 -24.23 -31.55 -0.43
C TRP A 86 -24.13 -31.70 -1.95
N GLN A 87 -23.16 -31.07 -2.61
CA GLN A 87 -22.90 -31.27 -4.04
C GLN A 87 -21.41 -31.45 -4.32
N ARG A 88 -20.85 -32.61 -3.94
CA ARG A 88 -19.73 -33.32 -4.60
C ARG A 88 -19.19 -34.43 -3.70
N SER A 89 -19.73 -35.63 -3.86
CA SER A 89 -19.03 -36.94 -3.80
C SER A 89 -20.05 -38.04 -3.54
N GLY A 90 -20.09 -39.04 -4.42
CA GLY A 90 -20.97 -40.19 -4.31
C GLY A 90 -20.65 -41.10 -3.10
N ARG A 91 -21.72 -41.74 -2.61
CA ARG A 91 -21.79 -42.93 -1.74
C ARG A 91 -20.84 -42.97 -0.53
N LEU A 92 -21.40 -42.65 0.64
CA LEU A 92 -20.99 -43.18 1.94
C LEU A 92 -22.23 -43.80 2.65
N PRO A 93 -22.06 -44.86 3.46
CA PRO A 93 -23.16 -45.69 3.93
C PRO A 93 -24.00 -45.00 4.99
N ALA A 94 -25.30 -45.34 5.02
CA ALA A 94 -26.29 -44.81 5.94
C ALA A 94 -25.86 -44.99 7.41
N LEU A 95 -25.38 -43.92 8.03
CA LEU A 95 -25.34 -43.80 9.48
C LEU A 95 -26.77 -43.69 9.97
N ARG A 96 -27.27 -44.76 10.60
CA ARG A 96 -28.55 -44.74 11.32
C ARG A 96 -28.49 -43.60 12.33
N CYS A 97 -29.39 -42.63 12.18
CA CYS A 97 -29.75 -41.74 13.27
C CYS A 97 -30.19 -42.64 14.43
N HIS A 98 -29.40 -42.70 15.49
CA HIS A 98 -29.90 -43.22 16.75
C HIS A 98 -31.04 -42.30 17.18
N GLU A 99 -32.22 -42.89 17.29
CA GLU A 99 -33.39 -42.30 17.91
C GLU A 99 -32.98 -41.70 19.26
N ILE A 100 -33.22 -40.41 19.43
CA ILE A 100 -33.12 -39.74 20.73
C ILE A 100 -34.30 -40.29 21.54
N PRO A 101 -34.08 -40.99 22.66
CA PRO A 101 -35.19 -41.36 23.52
C PRO A 101 -35.80 -40.07 24.05
N ALA A 102 -37.08 -39.85 23.69
CA ALA A 102 -37.94 -38.97 24.45
C ALA A 102 -38.13 -39.59 25.85
N GLU A 103 -38.12 -38.72 26.86
CA GLU A 103 -38.33 -38.97 28.29
C GLU A 103 -37.14 -39.54 29.08
N SER A 104 -36.51 -38.69 29.90
CA SER A 104 -36.27 -38.99 31.33
C SER A 104 -35.89 -37.73 32.13
N SER A 105 -36.57 -37.59 33.28
CA SER A 105 -36.23 -36.83 34.49
C SER A 105 -35.91 -35.34 34.38
N LEU A 106 -36.94 -34.51 34.54
CA LEU A 106 -36.84 -33.36 35.45
C LEU A 106 -36.56 -33.94 36.84
N ASP A 107 -35.30 -33.88 37.31
CA ASP A 107 -34.86 -33.89 38.74
C ASP A 107 -33.41 -34.38 38.97
N ALA A 108 -32.60 -34.64 37.93
CA ALA A 108 -31.16 -34.89 38.13
C ALA A 108 -30.36 -33.59 38.00
N MET A 109 -29.86 -33.03 39.12
CA MET A 109 -28.87 -31.96 39.08
C MET A 109 -27.59 -32.46 38.37
N ILE A 110 -27.02 -31.66 37.46
CA ILE A 110 -25.73 -31.95 36.81
C ILE A 110 -24.65 -32.36 37.81
N ASP A 111 -23.93 -33.45 37.51
CA ASP A 111 -22.76 -33.85 38.28
C ASP A 111 -21.50 -33.06 37.87
N THR A 112 -20.49 -33.03 38.73
CA THR A 112 -19.27 -32.24 38.52
C THR A 112 -18.48 -32.66 37.27
N THR A 113 -18.47 -33.94 36.92
CA THR A 113 -17.74 -34.46 35.75
C THR A 113 -18.45 -34.04 34.46
N THR A 114 -19.78 -34.13 34.44
CA THR A 114 -20.59 -33.66 33.31
C THR A 114 -20.47 -32.15 33.13
N ALA A 115 -20.50 -31.37 34.22
CA ALA A 115 -20.33 -29.91 34.16
C ALA A 115 -18.96 -29.51 33.59
N ASP A 116 -17.86 -30.15 34.02
CA ASP A 116 -16.53 -29.89 33.47
C ASP A 116 -16.48 -30.19 31.96
N ARG A 117 -16.99 -31.35 31.53
CA ARG A 117 -17.02 -31.73 30.10
C ARG A 117 -17.76 -30.72 29.23
N GLU A 118 -18.89 -30.19 29.70
CA GLU A 118 -19.65 -29.18 28.96
C GLU A 118 -18.91 -27.83 28.92
N LEU A 119 -18.26 -27.41 30.01
CA LEU A 119 -17.39 -26.23 30.02
C LEU A 119 -16.22 -26.38 29.03
N GLN A 120 -15.56 -27.54 29.01
CA GLN A 120 -14.52 -27.86 28.03
C GLN A 120 -15.02 -27.75 26.59
N THR A 121 -16.27 -28.18 26.34
CA THR A 121 -16.88 -28.14 25.02
C THR A 121 -17.14 -26.70 24.55
N TYR A 122 -17.77 -25.87 25.39
CA TYR A 122 -18.28 -24.57 24.94
C TYR A 122 -17.34 -23.39 25.15
N ILE A 123 -16.46 -23.45 26.14
CA ILE A 123 -15.55 -22.34 26.46
C ILE A 123 -14.08 -22.75 26.49
N ARG A 124 -13.74 -24.04 26.47
CA ARG A 124 -12.35 -24.56 26.40
C ARG A 124 -11.39 -23.87 27.39
N PRO A 125 -11.64 -23.95 28.71
CA PRO A 125 -10.81 -23.27 29.71
C PRO A 125 -9.33 -23.67 29.57
N GLN A 126 -8.42 -22.72 29.83
CA GLN A 126 -6.97 -23.00 29.76
C GLN A 126 -6.47 -23.80 30.97
N THR A 127 -7.20 -23.74 32.09
CA THR A 127 -6.91 -24.44 33.35
C THR A 127 -8.19 -25.13 33.83
N PHE A 128 -8.08 -26.08 34.75
CA PHE A 128 -9.28 -26.75 35.29
C PHE A 128 -10.24 -25.73 35.91
N PRO A 129 -11.55 -25.72 35.56
CA PRO A 129 -12.56 -25.18 36.46
C PRO A 129 -12.40 -25.81 37.85
N VAL A 130 -12.59 -25.03 38.91
CA VAL A 130 -12.40 -25.54 40.28
C VAL A 130 -13.68 -25.51 41.08
N ALA A 131 -13.96 -26.62 41.74
CA ALA A 131 -15.00 -26.78 42.76
C ALA A 131 -14.50 -26.22 44.10
N ILE A 132 -15.28 -25.35 44.72
CA ILE A 132 -14.95 -24.70 46.00
C ILE A 132 -16.04 -25.01 47.03
N ARG A 133 -15.62 -25.48 48.22
CA ARG A 133 -16.48 -25.69 49.40
C ARG A 133 -15.84 -25.07 50.64
N MET A 134 -16.66 -24.44 51.48
CA MET A 134 -16.26 -23.96 52.80
C MET A 134 -16.76 -24.96 53.84
N LEU A 135 -15.88 -25.60 54.60
CA LEU A 135 -16.24 -26.66 55.55
C LEU A 135 -16.58 -26.06 56.92
N ARG A 136 -17.76 -26.38 57.43
CA ARG A 136 -18.18 -26.04 58.80
C ARG A 136 -17.36 -26.81 59.84
N PRO A 137 -17.31 -26.38 61.12
CA PRO A 137 -16.52 -27.07 62.15
C PRO A 137 -16.84 -28.56 62.35
N ASP A 138 -18.05 -29.00 62.00
CA ASP A 138 -18.54 -30.37 62.07
C ASP A 138 -18.25 -31.21 60.80
N GLU A 139 -17.79 -30.59 59.71
CA GLU A 139 -17.47 -31.28 58.46
C GLU A 139 -15.98 -31.68 58.43
N PRO A 140 -15.62 -32.97 58.28
CA PRO A 140 -14.22 -33.37 58.24
C PRO A 140 -13.53 -32.97 56.93
N ILE A 141 -12.24 -32.64 57.00
CA ILE A 141 -11.40 -32.47 55.80
C ILE A 141 -11.18 -33.84 55.15
N PRO A 142 -11.40 -34.00 53.82
CA PRO A 142 -11.13 -35.27 53.13
C PRO A 142 -9.67 -35.73 53.30
N GLU A 143 -9.44 -37.00 53.62
CA GLU A 143 -8.10 -37.53 53.94
C GLU A 143 -7.05 -37.27 52.84
N ARG A 144 -7.48 -37.35 51.57
CA ARG A 144 -6.62 -37.15 50.40
C ARG A 144 -6.37 -35.68 50.06
N ALA A 145 -7.06 -34.73 50.71
CA ALA A 145 -6.83 -33.31 50.48
C ALA A 145 -5.47 -32.92 51.05
N ARG A 146 -4.67 -32.24 50.22
CA ARG A 146 -3.37 -31.71 50.64
C ARG A 146 -3.58 -30.50 51.54
N ARG A 147 -2.78 -30.35 52.59
CA ARG A 147 -2.75 -29.19 53.47
C ARG A 147 -1.37 -28.53 53.41
N PRO A 148 -1.26 -27.23 53.08
CA PRO A 148 0.03 -26.58 52.88
C PRO A 148 1.04 -26.72 54.04
N ALA A 149 0.62 -26.46 55.28
CA ALA A 149 1.53 -26.55 56.42
C ALA A 149 1.89 -28.00 56.74
N ARG A 150 0.94 -28.93 56.59
CA ARG A 150 1.15 -30.36 56.83
C ARG A 150 2.08 -30.99 55.79
N ASP A 151 1.79 -30.80 54.51
CA ASP A 151 2.36 -31.59 53.41
C ASP A 151 3.50 -30.86 52.68
N PHE A 152 3.44 -29.54 52.58
CA PHE A 152 4.46 -28.74 51.89
C PHE A 152 5.41 -28.05 52.87
N LYS A 153 5.08 -28.04 54.17
CA LYS A 153 5.80 -27.28 55.21
C LYS A 153 5.91 -25.80 54.87
N LYS A 154 4.86 -25.26 54.24
CA LYS A 154 4.72 -23.87 53.82
C LYS A 154 3.33 -23.36 54.16
N LEU A 155 3.20 -22.06 54.33
CA LEU A 155 1.90 -21.41 54.41
C LEU A 155 1.46 -20.96 53.02
N SER A 156 0.15 -20.86 52.82
CA SER A 156 -0.46 -20.45 51.55
C SER A 156 -1.61 -19.46 51.79
N MET A 157 -2.39 -19.18 50.76
CA MET A 157 -3.47 -18.19 50.77
C MET A 157 -4.57 -18.61 49.81
N ASN A 158 -5.78 -18.06 49.98
CA ASN A 158 -6.96 -18.42 49.18
C ASN A 158 -6.72 -18.45 47.66
N CYS A 159 -6.19 -17.36 47.07
CA CYS A 159 -5.91 -17.31 45.63
C CYS A 159 -4.89 -18.37 45.20
N GLN A 160 -3.81 -18.56 45.98
CA GLN A 160 -2.79 -19.53 45.66
C GLN A 160 -3.30 -20.97 45.68
N VAL A 161 -4.15 -21.36 46.65
CA VAL A 161 -4.70 -22.73 46.65
C VAL A 161 -5.73 -22.96 45.55
N ILE A 162 -6.48 -21.93 45.15
CA ILE A 162 -7.36 -21.94 43.97
C ILE A 162 -6.52 -22.16 42.70
N ASP A 163 -5.42 -21.43 42.55
CA ASP A 163 -4.51 -21.57 41.42
C ASP A 163 -3.79 -22.93 41.39
N MET A 164 -3.35 -23.42 42.54
CA MET A 164 -2.75 -24.76 42.65
C MET A 164 -3.76 -25.84 42.25
N ALA A 165 -5.02 -25.73 42.65
CA ALA A 165 -6.05 -26.66 42.21
C ALA A 165 -6.23 -26.61 40.69
N ARG A 166 -6.38 -25.40 40.10
CA ARG A 166 -6.64 -25.27 38.66
C ARG A 166 -5.44 -25.60 37.75
N ARG A 167 -4.21 -25.49 38.25
CA ARG A 167 -2.98 -25.70 37.46
C ARG A 167 -2.29 -27.03 37.76
N TYR A 168 -2.21 -27.43 39.02
CA TYR A 168 -1.57 -28.70 39.41
C TYR A 168 -2.55 -29.86 39.46
N GLY A 169 -3.86 -29.60 39.43
CA GLY A 169 -4.88 -30.62 39.48
C GLY A 169 -5.02 -31.27 40.87
N TRP A 170 -4.66 -30.54 41.94
CA TRP A 170 -4.66 -31.04 43.32
C TRP A 170 -5.93 -30.64 44.07
N THR A 171 -6.44 -31.55 44.89
CA THR A 171 -7.41 -31.22 45.95
C THR A 171 -6.66 -30.70 47.17
N ILE A 172 -6.98 -29.48 47.59
CA ILE A 172 -6.28 -28.76 48.67
C ILE A 172 -7.29 -28.27 49.69
N ALA A 173 -7.00 -28.50 50.97
CA ALA A 173 -7.69 -27.90 52.09
C ALA A 173 -6.78 -26.84 52.74
N LEU A 174 -7.31 -25.64 52.92
CA LEU A 174 -6.63 -24.52 53.57
C LEU A 174 -7.35 -24.21 54.87
N THR A 175 -6.73 -24.56 56.00
CA THR A 175 -7.23 -24.20 57.33
C THR A 175 -6.57 -22.91 57.82
N ARG A 176 -6.97 -22.42 59.00
CA ARG A 176 -6.31 -21.28 59.65
C ARG A 176 -4.79 -21.48 59.81
N GLU A 177 -4.35 -22.67 60.19
CA GLU A 177 -2.92 -22.99 60.40
C GLU A 177 -2.11 -22.99 59.10
N ASP A 178 -2.78 -23.23 57.97
CA ASP A 178 -2.14 -23.27 56.65
C ASP A 178 -2.04 -21.88 56.01
N HIS A 179 -2.72 -20.86 56.56
CA HIS A 179 -2.98 -19.60 55.89
C HIS A 179 -2.07 -18.46 56.37
N ILE A 180 -1.41 -17.75 55.44
CA ILE A 180 -0.52 -16.60 55.75
C ILE A 180 -1.16 -15.23 55.49
N CYS A 181 -2.03 -15.12 54.48
CA CYS A 181 -2.57 -13.82 54.07
C CYS A 181 -3.69 -13.35 55.04
N ALA A 182 -3.41 -12.31 55.84
CA ALA A 182 -4.35 -11.76 56.81
C ALA A 182 -5.68 -11.31 56.18
N LEU A 183 -5.63 -10.75 54.95
CA LEU A 183 -6.82 -10.34 54.21
C LEU A 183 -7.71 -11.54 53.85
N GLY A 184 -7.10 -12.63 53.38
CA GLY A 184 -7.81 -13.87 53.05
C GLY A 184 -8.41 -14.55 54.28
N ILE A 185 -7.66 -14.60 55.39
CA ILE A 185 -8.10 -15.14 56.69
C ILE A 185 -9.36 -14.42 57.17
N ALA A 186 -9.34 -13.08 57.14
CA ALA A 186 -10.47 -12.26 57.56
C ALA A 186 -11.67 -12.39 56.61
N ALA A 187 -11.44 -12.50 55.30
CA ALA A 187 -12.51 -12.67 54.32
C ALA A 187 -13.28 -13.98 54.53
N VAL A 188 -12.57 -15.11 54.68
CA VAL A 188 -13.23 -16.42 54.83
C VAL A 188 -13.65 -16.73 56.28
N GLY A 189 -13.46 -15.80 57.21
CA GLY A 189 -13.96 -15.91 58.58
C GLY A 189 -13.16 -16.84 59.49
N PHE A 190 -11.88 -17.12 59.19
CA PHE A 190 -11.05 -17.96 60.06
C PHE A 190 -10.58 -17.24 61.33
N GLU A 191 -10.50 -15.91 61.31
CA GLU A 191 -10.21 -15.09 62.49
C GLU A 191 -11.05 -13.83 62.50
N LYS A 192 -11.22 -13.26 63.70
CA LYS A 192 -11.83 -11.94 63.86
C LYS A 192 -10.88 -10.85 63.34
N PRO A 193 -11.33 -9.93 62.48
CA PRO A 193 -10.54 -8.76 62.07
C PRO A 193 -10.13 -7.91 63.28
N ASN A 194 -8.85 -7.53 63.35
CA ASN A 194 -8.32 -6.65 64.40
C ASN A 194 -8.44 -5.15 64.02
N HIS A 195 -7.93 -4.26 64.88
CA HIS A 195 -8.05 -2.81 64.70
C HIS A 195 -7.41 -2.28 63.39
N LEU A 196 -6.46 -3.00 62.77
CA LEU A 196 -5.87 -2.58 61.50
C LEU A 196 -6.89 -2.61 60.35
N PHE A 197 -7.84 -3.55 60.35
CA PHE A 197 -8.88 -3.65 59.33
C PHE A 197 -9.91 -2.52 59.40
N ALA A 198 -10.11 -1.92 60.57
CA ALA A 198 -11.03 -0.79 60.75
C ALA A 198 -10.35 0.59 60.61
N SER A 199 -9.01 0.61 60.57
CA SER A 199 -8.23 1.86 60.57
C SER A 199 -7.89 2.40 59.18
N GLY A 200 -8.13 1.63 58.11
CA GLY A 200 -7.69 1.98 56.74
C GLY A 200 -6.21 1.73 56.45
N THR A 201 -5.42 1.36 57.46
CA THR A 201 -3.96 1.13 57.37
C THR A 201 -3.58 0.07 56.33
N LEU A 202 -4.44 -0.93 56.06
CA LEU A 202 -4.18 -1.98 55.08
C LEU A 202 -4.38 -1.53 53.61
N CYS A 203 -4.80 -0.28 53.39
CA CYS A 203 -4.98 0.31 52.06
C CYS A 203 -4.11 1.54 51.85
N GLU A 204 -3.91 2.35 52.89
CA GLU A 204 -3.17 3.61 52.83
C GLU A 204 -1.76 3.41 52.26
N GLY A 205 -1.38 4.24 51.30
CA GLY A 205 -0.06 4.21 50.65
C GLY A 205 0.14 3.06 49.65
N MET A 206 -0.80 2.12 49.55
CA MET A 206 -0.73 0.98 48.61
C MET A 206 -1.86 1.00 47.58
N TYR A 207 -3.09 1.26 48.03
CA TYR A 207 -4.31 1.29 47.21
C TYR A 207 -5.07 2.60 47.34
N THR A 208 -4.91 3.32 48.45
CA THR A 208 -5.58 4.60 48.72
C THR A 208 -4.58 5.61 49.25
N GLU A 209 -4.81 6.90 48.96
CA GLU A 209 -3.97 7.99 49.47
C GLU A 209 -4.12 8.16 50.98
N THR A 210 -5.34 8.04 51.51
CA THR A 210 -5.64 8.28 52.93
C THR A 210 -6.23 7.06 53.63
N LYS A 211 -6.18 7.06 54.97
CA LYS A 211 -6.86 6.07 55.83
C LYS A 211 -8.37 6.09 55.66
N GLU A 212 -8.99 7.25 55.54
CA GLU A 212 -10.47 7.36 55.41
C GLU A 212 -10.95 6.71 54.11
N ALA A 213 -10.20 6.87 53.02
CA ALA A 213 -10.44 6.13 51.78
C ALA A 213 -10.22 4.63 51.99
N GLY A 214 -9.14 4.25 52.67
CA GLY A 214 -8.85 2.87 53.03
C GLY A 214 -9.93 2.20 53.88
N GLN A 215 -10.54 2.92 54.81
CA GLN A 215 -11.63 2.42 55.65
C GLN A 215 -12.85 2.06 54.80
N ARG A 216 -13.19 2.88 53.80
CA ARG A 216 -14.27 2.56 52.85
C ARG A 216 -13.95 1.31 52.04
N SER A 217 -12.71 1.18 51.56
CA SER A 217 -12.26 -0.02 50.83
C SER A 217 -12.30 -1.28 51.70
N GLU A 218 -11.89 -1.20 52.96
CA GLU A 218 -11.96 -2.33 53.90
C GLU A 218 -13.39 -2.73 54.25
N ALA A 219 -14.28 -1.75 54.44
CA ALA A 219 -15.68 -1.96 54.76
C ALA A 219 -16.49 -2.56 53.61
N ALA A 220 -16.05 -2.35 52.36
CA ALA A 220 -16.68 -2.90 51.17
C ALA A 220 -16.36 -4.40 50.91
N ILE A 221 -15.40 -4.98 51.63
CA ILE A 221 -15.01 -6.39 51.46
C ILE A 221 -16.05 -7.28 52.17
N ASP A 222 -16.69 -8.17 51.41
CA ASP A 222 -17.55 -9.20 51.98
C ASP A 222 -16.75 -10.20 52.82
N ARG A 223 -17.28 -10.52 54.01
CA ARG A 223 -16.66 -11.48 54.95
C ARG A 223 -17.69 -12.46 55.48
N PHE A 224 -17.24 -13.69 55.78
CA PHE A 224 -18.01 -14.60 56.61
C PHE A 224 -17.86 -14.24 58.10
N PRO A 225 -18.91 -14.47 58.92
CA PRO A 225 -18.81 -14.50 60.37
C PRO A 225 -17.62 -15.33 60.88
N PRO A 226 -16.84 -14.82 61.85
CA PRO A 226 -15.72 -15.58 62.43
C PRO A 226 -16.16 -16.94 63.00
N GLY A 227 -15.42 -17.99 62.68
CA GLY A 227 -15.67 -19.35 63.17
C GLY A 227 -16.80 -20.10 62.45
N GLN A 228 -17.47 -19.49 61.47
CA GLN A 228 -18.52 -20.17 60.69
C GLN A 228 -17.97 -21.36 59.88
N TYR A 229 -16.74 -21.23 59.39
CA TYR A 229 -16.04 -22.25 58.63
C TYR A 229 -14.64 -22.44 59.19
N HIS A 230 -14.12 -23.67 59.16
CA HIS A 230 -12.78 -23.99 59.66
C HIS A 230 -11.78 -24.30 58.54
N ALA A 231 -12.25 -24.59 57.31
CA ALA A 231 -11.40 -24.88 56.17
C ALA A 231 -12.02 -24.45 54.82
N LEU A 232 -11.17 -24.02 53.89
CA LEU A 232 -11.47 -23.80 52.47
C LEU A 232 -10.99 -25.03 51.71
N LEU A 233 -11.90 -25.74 51.06
CA LEU A 233 -11.61 -26.93 50.27
C LEU A 233 -11.77 -26.60 48.78
N VAL A 234 -10.72 -26.86 48.00
CA VAL A 234 -10.69 -26.60 46.56
C VAL A 234 -10.19 -27.83 45.80
N ALA A 235 -10.84 -28.17 44.69
CA ALA A 235 -10.43 -29.24 43.80
C ALA A 235 -10.72 -28.88 42.34
N PRO A 236 -10.02 -29.48 41.36
CA PRO A 236 -10.50 -29.53 39.98
C PRO A 236 -11.93 -30.07 39.94
N LEU A 237 -12.79 -29.46 39.13
CA LEU A 237 -14.22 -29.77 39.09
C LEU A 237 -14.45 -31.25 38.75
N ASP A 238 -13.76 -31.78 37.75
CA ASP A 238 -13.80 -33.19 37.31
C ASP A 238 -13.31 -34.19 38.38
N ARG A 239 -12.64 -33.72 39.44
CA ARG A 239 -12.06 -34.56 40.50
C ARG A 239 -12.66 -34.29 41.87
N ALA A 240 -13.65 -33.41 41.95
CA ALA A 240 -14.30 -33.07 43.22
C ALA A 240 -15.07 -34.28 43.76
N THR A 241 -14.67 -34.76 44.94
CA THR A 241 -15.36 -35.85 45.66
C THR A 241 -16.34 -35.30 46.70
N PHE A 242 -16.76 -34.06 46.53
CA PHE A 242 -17.66 -33.33 47.43
C PHE A 242 -18.56 -32.44 46.58
N GLU A 243 -19.72 -32.09 47.12
CA GLU A 243 -20.60 -31.11 46.49
C GLU A 243 -20.07 -29.68 46.76
N PRO A 244 -19.71 -28.91 45.72
CA PRO A 244 -19.22 -27.56 45.91
C PRO A 244 -20.34 -26.59 46.32
N HIS A 245 -19.97 -25.51 47.00
CA HIS A 245 -20.87 -24.37 47.12
C HIS A 245 -20.88 -23.53 45.84
N LEU A 246 -19.73 -23.47 45.15
CA LEU A 246 -19.59 -22.76 43.88
C LEU A 246 -18.47 -23.35 43.03
N VAL A 247 -18.52 -23.02 41.74
CA VAL A 247 -17.45 -23.30 40.77
C VAL A 247 -16.78 -21.98 40.40
N CYS A 248 -15.45 -21.97 40.33
CA CYS A 248 -14.67 -20.85 39.81
C CYS A 248 -13.99 -21.26 38.50
N ILE A 249 -14.18 -20.44 37.46
CA ILE A 249 -13.63 -20.64 36.13
C ILE A 249 -12.75 -19.44 35.79
N TYR A 250 -11.48 -19.68 35.53
CA TYR A 250 -10.59 -18.67 34.96
C TYR A 250 -10.57 -18.79 33.43
N GLY A 251 -10.65 -17.66 32.75
CA GLY A 251 -10.61 -17.59 31.29
C GLY A 251 -10.32 -16.18 30.79
N ASN A 252 -10.05 -16.03 29.50
CA ASN A 252 -9.91 -14.71 28.90
C ASN A 252 -11.26 -13.99 28.80
N ALA A 253 -11.22 -12.70 28.44
CA ALA A 253 -12.42 -11.87 28.31
C ALA A 253 -13.49 -12.48 27.39
N ALA A 254 -13.11 -13.18 26.31
CA ALA A 254 -14.06 -13.84 25.41
C ALA A 254 -14.73 -15.07 26.04
N GLN A 255 -13.99 -15.87 26.83
CA GLN A 255 -14.55 -17.00 27.58
C GLN A 255 -15.49 -16.53 28.69
N VAL A 256 -15.11 -15.48 29.41
CA VAL A 256 -15.99 -14.88 30.44
C VAL A 256 -17.22 -14.20 29.83
N MET A 257 -17.10 -13.60 28.64
CA MET A 257 -18.26 -13.13 27.88
C MET A 257 -19.22 -14.28 27.56
N ARG A 258 -18.72 -15.46 27.16
CA ARG A 258 -19.57 -16.65 26.91
C ARG A 258 -20.31 -17.10 28.17
N LEU A 259 -19.63 -17.11 29.32
CA LEU A 259 -20.25 -17.43 30.62
C LEU A 259 -21.30 -16.39 31.03
N THR A 260 -21.04 -15.12 30.77
CA THR A 260 -22.01 -14.03 31.01
C THR A 260 -23.25 -14.19 30.13
N GLN A 261 -23.08 -14.48 28.85
CA GLN A 261 -24.19 -14.76 27.94
C GLN A 261 -24.99 -15.99 28.36
N ALA A 262 -24.33 -17.00 28.91
CA ALA A 262 -24.98 -18.18 29.46
C ALA A 262 -25.80 -17.85 30.72
N ALA A 263 -25.24 -17.09 31.66
CA ALA A 263 -25.96 -16.63 32.84
C ALA A 263 -27.20 -15.78 32.52
N LEU A 264 -27.16 -15.05 31.40
CA LEU A 264 -28.27 -14.21 30.94
C LEU A 264 -29.21 -14.93 29.95
N TRP A 265 -28.95 -16.19 29.59
CA TRP A 265 -29.70 -16.88 28.54
C TRP A 265 -31.20 -16.97 28.84
N LYS A 266 -31.56 -17.37 30.06
CA LYS A 266 -32.97 -17.45 30.49
C LYS A 266 -33.52 -16.11 30.97
N ARG A 267 -32.65 -15.24 31.51
CA ARG A 267 -33.04 -14.07 32.29
C ARG A 267 -33.06 -12.77 31.47
N GLY A 268 -32.28 -12.71 30.38
CA GLY A 268 -32.00 -11.46 29.67
C GLY A 268 -31.32 -10.41 30.56
N GLY A 269 -31.29 -9.16 30.11
CA GLY A 269 -30.80 -8.04 30.93
C GLY A 269 -29.27 -7.95 31.01
N LYS A 270 -28.76 -7.66 32.22
CA LYS A 270 -27.33 -7.45 32.51
C LYS A 270 -26.92 -8.17 33.79
N LEU A 271 -25.71 -8.73 33.81
CA LEU A 271 -25.07 -9.26 35.02
C LEU A 271 -24.38 -8.11 35.76
N THR A 272 -24.58 -8.01 37.08
CA THR A 272 -23.98 -6.98 37.92
C THR A 272 -22.93 -7.59 38.84
N SER A 273 -21.71 -7.06 38.79
CA SER A 273 -20.61 -7.39 39.70
C SER A 273 -19.83 -6.11 40.05
N SER A 274 -19.21 -6.09 41.22
CA SER A 274 -18.37 -4.97 41.71
C SER A 274 -16.91 -5.40 41.83
N PHE A 275 -15.97 -4.50 41.54
CA PHE A 275 -14.54 -4.78 41.57
C PHE A 275 -13.79 -3.80 42.46
N GLY A 276 -13.04 -4.30 43.43
CA GLY A 276 -12.19 -3.49 44.30
C GLY A 276 -10.71 -3.42 43.91
N GLY A 277 -10.27 -4.25 42.94
CA GLY A 277 -8.84 -4.38 42.60
C GLY A 277 -7.97 -4.94 43.72
N ARG A 278 -8.58 -5.40 44.83
CA ARG A 278 -7.96 -6.00 46.02
C ARG A 278 -8.85 -7.13 46.53
N VAL A 279 -8.23 -8.12 47.17
CA VAL A 279 -8.94 -9.23 47.85
C VAL A 279 -9.97 -9.95 46.96
N ALA A 280 -9.67 -10.16 45.67
CA ALA A 280 -10.56 -10.82 44.71
C ALA A 280 -10.99 -12.24 45.14
N CYS A 281 -10.21 -12.92 46.00
CA CYS A 281 -10.61 -14.19 46.59
C CYS A 281 -11.86 -14.08 47.50
N ALA A 282 -12.15 -12.91 48.06
CA ALA A 282 -13.42 -12.64 48.75
C ALA A 282 -14.57 -12.60 47.74
N ASP A 283 -14.39 -11.97 46.58
CA ASP A 283 -15.41 -11.92 45.52
C ASP A 283 -15.70 -13.34 44.97
N ILE A 284 -14.63 -14.11 44.73
CA ILE A 284 -14.71 -15.52 44.27
C ILE A 284 -15.52 -16.37 45.25
N ILE A 285 -15.24 -16.27 46.55
CA ILE A 285 -15.78 -17.20 47.54
C ILE A 285 -16.98 -16.60 48.25
N VAL A 286 -16.75 -15.51 48.97
CA VAL A 286 -17.68 -14.95 49.95
C VAL A 286 -18.83 -14.23 49.26
N THR A 287 -18.55 -13.30 48.35
CA THR A 287 -19.58 -12.54 47.63
C THR A 287 -20.45 -13.47 46.81
N THR A 288 -19.86 -14.43 46.10
CA THR A 288 -20.61 -15.43 45.32
C THR A 288 -21.56 -16.24 46.22
N MET A 289 -21.09 -16.76 47.36
CA MET A 289 -21.95 -17.51 48.29
C MET A 289 -23.02 -16.64 48.98
N ARG A 290 -22.71 -15.38 49.29
CA ARG A 290 -23.64 -14.47 49.99
C ARG A 290 -24.73 -13.93 49.08
N THR A 291 -24.38 -13.56 47.85
CA THR A 291 -25.32 -13.02 46.87
C THR A 291 -26.14 -14.10 46.20
N ASP A 292 -25.63 -15.34 46.18
CA ASP A 292 -26.21 -16.46 45.46
C ASP A 292 -26.40 -16.19 43.95
N GLU A 293 -25.53 -15.34 43.41
CA GLU A 293 -25.52 -14.89 42.02
C GLU A 293 -24.14 -15.12 41.39
N PRO A 294 -24.05 -15.47 40.09
CA PRO A 294 -22.78 -15.56 39.38
C PRO A 294 -22.01 -14.24 39.42
N GLN A 295 -20.70 -14.30 39.64
CA GLN A 295 -19.84 -13.12 39.66
C GLN A 295 -18.86 -13.13 38.50
N MET A 296 -18.80 -12.02 37.76
CA MET A 296 -17.63 -11.70 36.95
C MET A 296 -16.61 -11.04 37.88
N ILE A 297 -15.38 -11.54 37.88
CA ILE A 297 -14.33 -11.11 38.81
C ILE A 297 -13.10 -10.67 38.01
N LEU A 298 -12.57 -9.51 38.39
CA LEU A 298 -11.30 -8.97 37.90
C LEU A 298 -10.21 -9.35 38.91
N PRO A 299 -9.31 -10.30 38.58
CA PRO A 299 -8.21 -10.72 39.45
C PRO A 299 -7.39 -9.53 39.95
N CYS A 300 -7.23 -9.43 41.27
CA CYS A 300 -6.50 -8.35 41.93
C CYS A 300 -4.98 -8.54 41.86
N SER A 301 -4.21 -7.53 42.28
CA SER A 301 -2.74 -7.62 42.31
C SER A 301 -2.24 -8.83 43.10
N GLY A 302 -2.87 -9.14 44.24
CA GLY A 302 -2.48 -10.30 45.04
C GLY A 302 -2.77 -11.65 44.34
N ASP A 303 -3.85 -11.72 43.59
CA ASP A 303 -4.19 -12.91 42.79
C ASP A 303 -3.21 -13.11 41.62
N ARG A 304 -2.81 -12.01 40.98
CA ARG A 304 -1.79 -12.03 39.91
C ARG A 304 -0.39 -12.37 40.43
N ILE A 305 0.03 -11.75 41.52
CA ILE A 305 1.39 -11.91 42.08
C ILE A 305 1.53 -13.25 42.80
N PHE A 306 0.55 -13.64 43.62
CA PHE A 306 0.69 -14.81 44.48
C PHE A 306 -0.08 -16.03 44.00
N GLY A 307 -1.24 -15.82 43.36
CA GLY A 307 -1.96 -16.87 42.62
C GLY A 307 -1.31 -17.20 41.28
N GLN A 308 -0.55 -16.27 40.68
CA GLN A 308 0.03 -16.40 39.33
C GLN A 308 -1.04 -16.37 38.22
N THR A 309 -2.16 -15.68 38.49
CA THR A 309 -3.17 -15.38 37.46
C THR A 309 -2.60 -14.44 36.39
N GLN A 310 -2.78 -14.79 35.13
CA GLN A 310 -2.17 -14.12 33.97
C GLN A 310 -2.89 -12.82 33.58
N ASP A 311 -2.19 -11.89 32.92
CA ASP A 311 -2.71 -10.57 32.53
C ASP A 311 -4.02 -10.62 31.73
N HIS A 312 -4.16 -11.61 30.85
CA HIS A 312 -5.36 -11.82 30.04
C HIS A 312 -6.49 -12.56 30.75
N GLU A 313 -6.25 -13.11 31.95
CA GLU A 313 -7.23 -13.90 32.69
C GLU A 313 -8.18 -13.02 33.51
N MET A 314 -9.45 -13.42 33.48
CA MET A 314 -10.54 -13.02 34.34
C MET A 314 -11.07 -14.27 35.05
N ALA A 315 -11.75 -14.08 36.17
CA ALA A 315 -12.45 -15.16 36.86
C ALA A 315 -13.97 -14.99 36.70
N PHE A 316 -14.68 -16.11 36.68
CA PHE A 316 -16.14 -16.16 36.71
C PHE A 316 -16.57 -17.25 37.67
N THR A 317 -17.45 -16.92 38.60
CA THR A 317 -17.96 -17.88 39.58
C THR A 317 -19.44 -18.13 39.40
N VAL A 318 -19.85 -19.35 39.74
CA VAL A 318 -21.23 -19.82 39.60
C VAL A 318 -21.61 -20.55 40.89
N PRO A 319 -22.67 -20.14 41.62
CA PRO A 319 -23.26 -20.95 42.69
C PRO A 319 -23.62 -22.34 42.16
N TRP A 320 -23.26 -23.41 42.87
CA TRP A 320 -23.31 -24.77 42.32
C TRP A 320 -24.71 -25.17 41.82
N HIS A 321 -25.76 -24.81 42.55
CA HIS A 321 -27.16 -25.09 42.16
C HIS A 321 -27.58 -24.43 40.84
N ARG A 322 -26.85 -23.43 40.36
CA ARG A 322 -27.09 -22.76 39.07
C ARG A 322 -26.24 -23.29 37.93
N MET A 323 -25.37 -24.27 38.17
CA MET A 323 -24.46 -24.77 37.14
C MET A 323 -25.19 -25.35 35.94
N GLU A 324 -26.31 -26.07 36.16
CA GLU A 324 -27.19 -26.57 35.11
C GLU A 324 -27.69 -25.42 34.21
N GLU A 325 -28.19 -24.34 34.81
CA GLU A 325 -28.67 -23.15 34.07
C GLU A 325 -27.56 -22.55 33.20
N ILE A 326 -26.33 -22.49 33.69
CA ILE A 326 -25.16 -22.03 32.92
C ILE A 326 -24.85 -22.96 31.75
N ILE A 327 -24.85 -24.28 31.95
CA ILE A 327 -24.59 -25.24 30.86
C ILE A 327 -25.68 -25.16 29.78
N GLU A 328 -26.94 -25.08 30.18
CA GLU A 328 -28.07 -24.86 29.26
C GLU A 328 -27.89 -23.55 28.49
N GLY A 329 -27.48 -22.47 29.16
CA GLY A 329 -27.20 -21.18 28.53
C GLY A 329 -26.06 -21.22 27.52
N LEU A 330 -24.98 -21.93 27.84
CA LEU A 330 -23.86 -22.16 26.92
C LEU A 330 -24.33 -22.94 25.68
N ARG A 331 -25.10 -24.01 25.87
CA ARG A 331 -25.67 -24.84 24.79
C ARG A 331 -26.63 -24.05 23.91
N GLY A 332 -27.57 -23.32 24.51
CA GLY A 332 -28.58 -22.52 23.82
C GLY A 332 -27.96 -21.41 22.97
N THR A 333 -27.07 -20.61 23.56
CA THR A 333 -26.36 -19.55 22.82
C THR A 333 -25.42 -20.11 21.74
N HIS A 334 -24.81 -21.29 21.95
CA HIS A 334 -24.01 -21.97 20.93
C HIS A 334 -24.85 -22.42 19.72
N ALA A 335 -26.04 -22.97 19.96
CA ALA A 335 -27.01 -23.31 18.90
C ALA A 335 -27.50 -22.06 18.15
N GLY A 336 -27.53 -20.90 18.83
CA GLY A 336 -27.77 -19.58 18.24
C GLY A 336 -26.63 -19.03 17.37
N GLY A 337 -25.47 -19.70 17.32
CA GLY A 337 -24.31 -19.29 16.52
C GLY A 337 -23.23 -18.55 17.30
N ILE A 338 -23.43 -18.30 18.61
CA ILE A 338 -22.43 -17.65 19.46
C ILE A 338 -21.46 -18.70 19.99
N ARG A 339 -20.25 -18.75 19.40
CA ARG A 339 -19.26 -19.81 19.66
C ARG A 339 -17.97 -19.27 20.24
N TYR A 340 -17.20 -20.18 20.85
CA TYR A 340 -15.81 -19.95 21.22
C TYR A 340 -14.90 -21.00 20.55
N PRO A 341 -13.73 -20.62 20.00
CA PRO A 341 -13.23 -19.25 19.81
C PRO A 341 -14.18 -18.35 19.01
N ILE A 342 -14.06 -17.03 19.19
CA ILE A 342 -14.93 -16.06 18.50
C ILE A 342 -14.72 -16.17 16.99
N THR A 343 -15.79 -16.50 16.27
CA THR A 343 -15.78 -16.60 14.80
C THR A 343 -15.37 -15.27 14.19
N GLN A 344 -14.27 -15.27 13.43
CA GLN A 344 -13.82 -14.11 12.67
C GLN A 344 -14.53 -14.09 11.31
N PHE A 345 -15.01 -12.92 10.90
CA PHE A 345 -15.58 -12.74 9.57
C PHE A 345 -14.45 -12.56 8.54
N MET A 346 -14.33 -13.50 7.61
CA MET A 346 -13.25 -13.54 6.61
C MET A 346 -13.76 -13.47 5.17
N GLU A 347 -15.07 -13.25 4.97
CA GLU A 347 -15.71 -13.19 3.64
C GLU A 347 -15.61 -11.77 3.06
N TYR A 348 -14.38 -11.31 2.86
CA TYR A 348 -14.06 -10.06 2.17
C TYR A 348 -12.99 -10.29 1.12
N GLU A 349 -13.01 -9.49 0.05
CA GLU A 349 -11.97 -9.51 -0.97
C GLU A 349 -10.80 -8.60 -0.55
N ALA A 350 -9.60 -9.15 -0.47
CA ALA A 350 -8.40 -8.38 -0.15
C ALA A 350 -7.87 -7.69 -1.42
N LYS A 351 -7.65 -6.37 -1.35
CA LYS A 351 -6.92 -5.66 -2.40
C LYS A 351 -5.42 -5.94 -2.26
N LEU A 352 -4.84 -6.61 -3.25
CA LEU A 352 -3.40 -6.88 -3.29
C LEU A 352 -2.61 -5.65 -3.78
N PRO A 353 -1.31 -5.56 -3.47
CA PRO A 353 -0.43 -4.53 -4.02
C PRO A 353 -0.49 -4.47 -5.57
N PRO A 354 -0.43 -3.28 -6.20
CA PRO A 354 -0.54 -3.13 -7.66
C PRO A 354 0.42 -3.99 -8.46
N LYS A 355 1.68 -4.16 -8.00
CA LYS A 355 2.69 -4.99 -8.66
C LYS A 355 2.29 -6.47 -8.73
N TYR A 356 1.51 -6.98 -7.78
CA TYR A 356 1.04 -8.37 -7.80
C TYR A 356 -0.10 -8.51 -8.81
N MET A 357 -0.93 -7.48 -8.95
CA MET A 357 -1.99 -7.44 -9.95
C MET A 357 -1.43 -7.34 -11.37
N GLU A 358 -0.27 -6.71 -11.58
CA GLU A 358 0.43 -6.69 -12.87
C GLU A 358 0.84 -8.11 -13.32
N ALA A 359 1.35 -8.94 -12.39
CA ALA A 359 1.65 -10.34 -12.68
C ALA A 359 0.39 -11.13 -13.10
N ASN A 360 -0.73 -10.93 -12.39
CA ASN A 360 -2.01 -11.54 -12.77
C ASN A 360 -2.44 -11.09 -14.18
N ARG A 361 -2.28 -9.80 -14.50
CA ARG A 361 -2.63 -9.26 -15.82
C ARG A 361 -1.79 -9.88 -16.95
N LEU A 362 -0.52 -10.19 -16.70
CA LEU A 362 0.33 -10.92 -17.66
C LEU A 362 -0.16 -12.36 -17.86
N TRP A 363 -0.46 -13.10 -16.77
CA TRP A 363 -1.04 -14.43 -16.90
C TRP A 363 -2.39 -14.43 -17.61
N ASP A 364 -3.22 -13.43 -17.39
CA ASP A 364 -4.48 -13.28 -18.11
C ASP A 364 -4.24 -13.04 -19.61
N ALA A 365 -3.20 -12.28 -19.96
CA ALA A 365 -2.79 -12.07 -21.34
C ALA A 365 -2.26 -13.36 -22.00
N GLU A 366 -1.42 -14.12 -21.31
CA GLU A 366 -0.91 -15.42 -21.77
C GLU A 366 -2.03 -16.44 -21.98
N LYS A 367 -3.05 -16.42 -21.12
CA LYS A 367 -4.24 -17.30 -21.22
C LYS A 367 -5.29 -16.79 -22.20
N GLY A 368 -5.12 -15.60 -22.77
CA GLY A 368 -6.09 -14.96 -23.66
C GLY A 368 -7.40 -14.54 -22.97
N THR A 369 -7.44 -14.49 -21.63
CA THR A 369 -8.60 -14.00 -20.86
C THR A 369 -8.65 -12.48 -20.78
N ASN A 370 -7.52 -11.81 -21.04
CA ASN A 370 -7.40 -10.38 -21.22
C ASN A 370 -6.34 -10.08 -22.30
N ALA A 371 -6.25 -8.85 -22.81
CA ALA A 371 -5.23 -8.46 -23.77
C ALA A 371 -4.65 -7.09 -23.43
N TYR A 372 -3.33 -6.92 -23.63
CA TYR A 372 -2.72 -5.60 -23.60
C TYR A 372 -3.08 -4.83 -24.86
N THR A 373 -3.66 -3.65 -24.69
CA THR A 373 -3.83 -2.70 -25.80
C THR A 373 -2.48 -2.08 -26.17
N PRO A 374 -2.31 -1.57 -27.39
CA PRO A 374 -1.12 -0.82 -27.76
C PRO A 374 -0.78 0.31 -26.77
N ARG A 375 -1.80 1.03 -26.29
CA ARG A 375 -1.66 2.04 -25.23
C ARG A 375 -1.15 1.47 -23.90
N ASP A 376 -1.62 0.29 -23.47
CA ASP A 376 -1.17 -0.34 -22.23
C ASP A 376 0.34 -0.61 -22.24
N ARG A 377 0.89 -1.02 -23.39
CA ARG A 377 2.34 -1.29 -23.54
C ARG A 377 3.16 -0.03 -23.39
N VAL A 378 2.71 1.07 -23.99
CA VAL A 378 3.36 2.38 -23.82
C VAL A 378 3.30 2.82 -22.36
N VAL A 379 2.12 2.74 -21.73
CA VAL A 379 1.97 3.07 -20.30
C VAL A 379 2.88 2.21 -19.42
N ALA A 380 3.06 0.92 -19.73
CA ALA A 380 3.99 0.07 -19.01
C ALA A 380 5.45 0.58 -19.11
N ALA A 381 5.90 1.00 -20.30
CA ALA A 381 7.22 1.61 -20.48
C ALA A 381 7.39 2.88 -19.63
N TYR A 382 6.41 3.79 -19.64
CA TYR A 382 6.45 5.01 -18.80
C TYR A 382 6.41 4.71 -17.30
N LYS A 383 5.68 3.67 -16.88
CA LYS A 383 5.63 3.22 -15.49
C LYS A 383 6.85 2.40 -15.06
N ARG A 384 7.78 2.12 -15.97
CA ARG A 384 8.93 1.23 -15.75
C ARG A 384 8.48 -0.17 -15.31
N SER A 385 7.38 -0.63 -15.90
CA SER A 385 6.83 -1.97 -15.72
C SER A 385 6.84 -2.73 -17.05
N PHE A 386 6.36 -3.96 -17.04
CA PHE A 386 6.38 -4.86 -18.18
C PHE A 386 4.97 -5.08 -18.72
N ALA A 387 4.89 -5.31 -20.03
CA ALA A 387 3.69 -5.75 -20.72
C ALA A 387 3.97 -7.12 -21.37
N ASP A 388 3.12 -7.57 -22.28
CA ASP A 388 3.34 -8.75 -23.12
C ASP A 388 4.54 -8.57 -24.08
N ARG A 389 4.76 -7.36 -24.60
CA ARG A 389 5.91 -7.01 -25.46
C ARG A 389 6.34 -5.55 -25.33
N VAL A 390 7.56 -5.25 -25.77
CA VAL A 390 8.08 -3.88 -25.93
C VAL A 390 7.17 -3.13 -26.90
N PRO A 391 6.70 -1.92 -26.54
CA PRO A 391 5.92 -1.08 -27.46
C PRO A 391 6.77 -0.62 -28.64
N THR A 392 6.14 -0.50 -29.80
CA THR A 392 6.77 -0.14 -31.08
C THR A 392 6.18 1.12 -31.68
N TYR A 393 7.04 2.00 -32.18
CA TYR A 393 6.70 3.29 -32.77
C TYR A 393 7.58 3.58 -34.01
N PRO A 394 7.12 3.36 -35.25
CA PRO A 394 7.85 3.83 -36.43
C PRO A 394 7.60 5.33 -36.63
N ILE A 395 8.64 6.12 -36.88
CA ILE A 395 8.49 7.55 -37.19
C ILE A 395 8.15 7.68 -38.68
N VAL A 396 6.95 8.18 -39.01
CA VAL A 396 6.39 8.09 -40.38
C VAL A 396 5.96 9.42 -41.00
N ALA A 397 6.21 10.57 -40.37
CA ALA A 397 5.70 11.91 -40.74
C ALA A 397 4.99 12.02 -42.11
N SER A 398 5.72 12.37 -43.17
CA SER A 398 5.22 12.51 -44.54
C SER A 398 5.04 11.17 -45.26
N PHE A 399 5.76 10.12 -44.84
CA PHE A 399 5.57 8.75 -45.32
C PHE A 399 4.15 8.23 -45.11
N ALA A 400 3.44 8.66 -44.06
CA ALA A 400 2.03 8.33 -43.87
C ALA A 400 1.16 8.80 -45.05
N GLY A 401 1.44 9.97 -45.61
CA GLY A 401 0.75 10.49 -46.79
C GLY A 401 1.07 9.72 -48.07
N THR A 402 2.30 9.25 -48.25
CA THR A 402 2.69 8.54 -49.48
C THR A 402 2.02 7.17 -49.60
N LEU A 403 1.67 6.53 -48.47
CA LEU A 403 0.88 5.30 -48.45
C LEU A 403 -0.51 5.45 -49.09
N ASP A 404 -1.05 6.68 -49.07
CA ASP A 404 -2.34 7.06 -49.66
C ASP A 404 -2.17 7.79 -51.01
N GLY A 405 -0.95 7.79 -51.57
CA GLY A 405 -0.64 8.43 -52.85
C GLY A 405 -0.63 9.96 -52.81
N LEU A 406 -0.50 10.57 -51.63
CA LEU A 406 -0.40 12.03 -51.49
C LEU A 406 1.01 12.51 -51.84
N SER A 407 1.13 13.70 -52.43
CA SER A 407 2.42 14.42 -52.42
C SER A 407 2.73 14.93 -51.01
N ILE A 408 4.01 15.25 -50.75
CA ILE A 408 4.43 15.82 -49.46
C ILE A 408 3.71 17.15 -49.19
N GLU A 409 3.57 18.00 -50.21
CA GLU A 409 2.83 19.27 -50.11
C GLU A 409 1.35 19.03 -49.79
N GLU A 410 0.69 18.10 -50.49
CA GLU A 410 -0.71 17.77 -50.24
C GLU A 410 -0.91 17.28 -48.80
N TYR A 411 -0.04 16.40 -48.30
CA TYR A 411 -0.09 15.93 -46.92
C TYR A 411 0.11 17.06 -45.90
N CYS A 412 1.04 17.98 -46.16
CA CYS A 412 1.36 19.06 -45.21
C CYS A 412 0.37 20.22 -45.21
N THR A 413 -0.38 20.41 -46.30
CA THR A 413 -1.26 21.58 -46.51
C THR A 413 -2.75 21.24 -46.53
N ASN A 414 -3.14 19.99 -46.78
CA ASN A 414 -4.54 19.55 -46.83
C ASN A 414 -4.93 18.75 -45.58
N VAL A 415 -5.51 19.43 -44.59
CA VAL A 415 -5.83 18.88 -43.27
C VAL A 415 -6.74 17.63 -43.33
N PRO A 416 -7.88 17.61 -44.07
CA PRO A 416 -8.70 16.40 -44.16
C PRO A 416 -7.97 15.19 -44.75
N ARG A 417 -7.09 15.40 -45.74
CA ARG A 417 -6.28 14.31 -46.35
C ARG A 417 -5.20 13.84 -45.38
N ALA A 418 -4.57 14.73 -44.64
CA ALA A 418 -3.58 14.38 -43.62
C ALA A 418 -4.19 13.53 -42.48
N ILE A 419 -5.39 13.91 -41.99
CA ILE A 419 -6.14 13.14 -41.00
C ILE A 419 -6.45 11.74 -41.54
N THR A 420 -6.97 11.66 -42.77
CA THR A 420 -7.33 10.39 -43.41
C THR A 420 -6.11 9.48 -43.55
N ALA A 421 -4.99 10.01 -44.04
CA ALA A 421 -3.74 9.26 -44.19
C ALA A 421 -3.23 8.70 -42.86
N MET A 422 -3.27 9.49 -41.78
CA MET A 422 -2.85 9.04 -40.46
C MET A 422 -3.76 7.94 -39.87
N LEU A 423 -5.07 8.02 -40.11
CA LEU A 423 -6.02 6.98 -39.69
C LEU A 423 -5.83 5.70 -40.51
N ASN A 424 -5.62 5.81 -41.83
CA ASN A 424 -5.34 4.68 -42.71
C ASN A 424 -4.01 3.99 -42.35
N TYR A 425 -2.98 4.78 -42.04
CA TYR A 425 -1.71 4.28 -41.51
C TYR A 425 -1.92 3.46 -40.23
N TYR A 426 -2.75 3.95 -39.30
CA TYR A 426 -3.07 3.20 -38.10
C TYR A 426 -3.84 1.91 -38.41
N GLU A 427 -4.85 1.94 -39.28
CA GLU A 427 -5.61 0.73 -39.65
C GLU A 427 -4.70 -0.33 -40.31
N ARG A 428 -3.73 0.10 -41.13
CA ARG A 428 -2.79 -0.80 -41.80
C ARG A 428 -1.80 -1.43 -40.83
N TYR A 429 -1.19 -0.64 -39.94
CA TYR A 429 -0.02 -1.07 -39.16
C TYR A 429 -0.23 -1.18 -37.65
N GLN A 430 -1.31 -0.60 -37.11
CA GLN A 430 -1.69 -0.60 -35.68
C GLN A 430 -0.48 -0.43 -34.74
N PRO A 431 0.37 0.60 -34.93
CA PRO A 431 1.53 0.83 -34.06
C PRO A 431 1.09 1.17 -32.63
N ASP A 432 2.00 0.99 -31.67
CA ASP A 432 1.72 1.31 -30.26
C ASP A 432 1.77 2.82 -29.96
N VAL A 433 2.30 3.62 -30.90
CA VAL A 433 2.25 5.09 -30.88
C VAL A 433 1.91 5.63 -32.28
N VAL A 434 1.05 6.64 -32.34
CA VAL A 434 0.72 7.41 -33.54
C VAL A 434 0.97 8.89 -33.25
N LEU A 435 1.77 9.57 -34.08
CA LEU A 435 2.02 11.01 -33.92
C LEU A 435 1.39 11.81 -35.06
N ALA A 436 0.67 12.89 -34.72
CA ALA A 436 0.42 13.98 -35.67
C ALA A 436 1.76 14.64 -36.00
N TYR A 437 2.27 14.41 -37.20
CA TYR A 437 3.55 14.93 -37.65
C TYR A 437 3.50 15.23 -39.16
N ASN A 438 3.50 16.52 -39.49
CA ASN A 438 3.42 17.00 -40.87
C ASN A 438 4.82 17.32 -41.38
N ASP A 439 5.42 18.34 -40.77
CA ASP A 439 6.76 18.84 -41.07
C ASP A 439 7.28 19.72 -39.93
N LEU A 440 8.52 20.21 -40.10
CA LEU A 440 9.21 21.08 -39.16
C LEU A 440 9.27 22.56 -39.63
N ALA A 441 8.58 22.90 -40.72
CA ALA A 441 8.58 24.25 -41.28
C ALA A 441 7.38 25.09 -40.78
N LYS A 442 6.27 24.46 -40.39
CA LYS A 442 5.01 25.13 -39.99
C LYS A 442 5.17 26.22 -38.93
N GLU A 443 6.02 26.02 -37.92
CA GLU A 443 6.24 27.01 -36.87
C GLU A 443 7.03 28.22 -37.39
N ALA A 444 8.05 28.01 -38.22
CA ALA A 444 8.84 29.10 -38.81
C ALA A 444 8.03 29.88 -39.87
N GLU A 445 7.18 29.18 -40.64
CA GLU A 445 6.19 29.79 -41.54
C GLU A 445 5.24 30.72 -40.80
N ALA A 446 4.79 30.33 -39.59
CA ALA A 446 3.92 31.17 -38.79
C ALA A 446 4.58 32.50 -38.35
N PHE A 447 5.92 32.54 -38.28
CA PHE A 447 6.71 33.76 -38.09
C PHE A 447 6.98 34.54 -39.39
N GLY A 448 6.52 34.03 -40.54
CA GLY A 448 6.66 34.68 -41.85
C GLY A 448 7.83 34.19 -42.70
N CYS A 449 8.40 33.01 -42.41
CA CYS A 449 9.40 32.38 -43.29
C CYS A 449 8.73 31.72 -44.52
N GLY A 450 9.41 31.72 -45.66
CA GLY A 450 8.97 31.04 -46.88
C GLY A 450 9.25 29.54 -46.82
N VAL A 451 8.26 28.72 -47.18
CA VAL A 451 8.37 27.26 -47.19
C VAL A 451 8.52 26.75 -48.62
N LYS A 452 9.52 25.91 -48.82
CA LYS A 452 9.78 25.19 -50.06
C LYS A 452 9.39 23.72 -49.93
N TYR A 453 8.52 23.28 -50.84
CA TYR A 453 8.11 21.89 -50.98
C TYR A 453 8.93 21.14 -52.04
N SER A 454 9.07 19.84 -51.85
CA SER A 454 9.75 18.93 -52.76
C SER A 454 9.06 17.56 -52.73
N ASP A 455 9.14 16.81 -53.83
CA ASP A 455 8.63 15.43 -53.91
C ASP A 455 9.59 14.38 -53.31
N TYR A 456 10.78 14.79 -52.88
CA TYR A 456 11.86 13.89 -52.47
C TYR A 456 12.39 14.16 -51.05
N VAL A 457 12.19 15.36 -50.53
CA VAL A 457 12.66 15.79 -49.21
C VAL A 457 11.54 16.52 -48.47
N VAL A 458 11.56 16.40 -47.15
CA VAL A 458 10.62 17.10 -46.27
C VAL A 458 10.67 18.62 -46.50
N PRO A 459 9.57 19.36 -46.19
CA PRO A 459 9.53 20.81 -46.41
C PRO A 459 10.69 21.54 -45.72
N SER A 460 11.26 22.52 -46.41
CA SER A 460 12.42 23.31 -45.95
C SER A 460 12.11 24.81 -46.01
N ILE A 461 12.92 25.63 -45.35
CA ILE A 461 12.80 27.10 -45.42
C ILE A 461 13.77 27.62 -46.47
N ASP A 462 13.28 28.43 -47.41
CA ASP A 462 14.10 29.11 -48.42
C ASP A 462 14.11 30.65 -48.27
N GLU A 463 13.15 31.22 -47.53
CA GLU A 463 13.14 32.63 -47.13
C GLU A 463 13.12 32.77 -45.60
N HIS A 464 14.20 33.29 -45.01
CA HIS A 464 14.32 33.46 -43.57
C HIS A 464 13.95 34.89 -43.15
N VAL A 465 12.98 35.03 -42.23
CA VAL A 465 12.43 36.35 -41.83
C VAL A 465 13.47 37.28 -41.19
N LEU A 466 14.52 36.72 -40.58
CA LEU A 466 15.63 37.46 -39.98
C LEU A 466 16.95 37.27 -40.76
N ALA A 467 16.95 36.85 -42.03
CA ALA A 467 18.18 36.56 -42.80
C ALA A 467 19.22 37.70 -42.71
N GLU A 468 18.84 38.90 -43.14
CA GLU A 468 19.76 40.04 -43.28
C GLU A 468 19.62 41.05 -42.12
N ASP A 469 18.43 41.18 -41.52
CA ASP A 469 18.12 42.23 -40.54
C ASP A 469 17.64 41.67 -39.19
N LYS A 470 18.55 41.70 -38.20
CA LYS A 470 18.28 41.31 -36.81
C LYS A 470 17.25 42.22 -36.12
N THR A 471 17.17 43.49 -36.52
CA THR A 471 16.34 44.49 -35.83
C THR A 471 14.85 44.19 -35.94
N ARG A 472 14.44 43.45 -36.99
CA ARG A 472 13.07 42.96 -37.18
C ARG A 472 12.54 42.15 -35.99
N LEU A 473 13.43 41.48 -35.24
CA LEU A 473 13.04 40.73 -34.04
C LEU A 473 12.27 41.58 -33.03
N ALA A 474 12.61 42.87 -32.90
CA ALA A 474 11.94 43.79 -31.97
C ALA A 474 10.47 44.09 -32.36
N THR A 475 10.10 43.81 -33.61
CA THR A 475 8.77 44.12 -34.17
C THR A 475 8.00 42.88 -34.60
N ILE A 476 8.58 41.68 -34.46
CA ILE A 476 7.94 40.45 -34.93
C ILE A 476 6.70 40.15 -34.08
N ALA A 477 5.58 39.91 -34.76
CA ALA A 477 4.34 39.56 -34.08
C ALA A 477 4.40 38.10 -33.61
N MET A 478 3.99 37.85 -32.37
CA MET A 478 3.82 36.49 -31.85
C MET A 478 2.70 35.78 -32.64
N PRO A 479 2.96 34.63 -33.28
CA PRO A 479 1.93 33.90 -34.01
C PRO A 479 0.82 33.39 -33.09
N ASP A 480 -0.43 33.47 -33.54
CA ASP A 480 -1.59 32.92 -32.83
C ASP A 480 -1.82 31.46 -33.27
N PRO A 481 -1.70 30.47 -32.37
CA PRO A 481 -1.97 29.05 -32.64
C PRO A 481 -3.28 28.77 -33.39
N TYR A 482 -4.30 29.60 -33.17
CA TYR A 482 -5.66 29.39 -33.68
C TYR A 482 -5.96 30.18 -34.95
N ARG A 483 -5.04 31.03 -35.43
CA ARG A 483 -5.31 31.92 -36.57
C ARG A 483 -4.17 32.03 -37.59
N THR A 484 -2.93 31.76 -37.21
CA THR A 484 -1.78 32.06 -38.07
C THR A 484 -1.36 30.85 -38.91
N ALA A 485 -1.27 31.04 -40.23
CA ALA A 485 -0.76 30.07 -41.20
C ALA A 485 -1.36 28.66 -41.02
N ARG A 486 -0.53 27.61 -41.03
CA ARG A 486 -0.94 26.20 -40.94
C ARG A 486 -1.18 25.69 -39.51
N LEU A 487 -0.94 26.51 -38.48
CA LEU A 487 -1.12 26.10 -37.08
C LEU A 487 -2.54 25.62 -36.74
N PRO A 488 -3.63 26.31 -37.17
CA PRO A 488 -5.00 25.89 -36.82
C PRO A 488 -5.36 24.54 -37.42
N GLY A 489 -4.91 24.28 -38.65
CA GLY A 489 -5.11 23.00 -39.32
C GLY A 489 -4.41 21.83 -38.63
N PHE A 490 -3.23 22.08 -38.05
CA PHE A 490 -2.55 21.05 -37.26
C PHE A 490 -3.28 20.77 -35.94
N LEU A 491 -3.89 21.77 -35.31
CA LEU A 491 -4.74 21.55 -34.13
C LEU A 491 -5.98 20.72 -34.48
N GLU A 492 -6.63 20.99 -35.62
CA GLU A 492 -7.74 20.18 -36.13
C GLU A 492 -7.33 18.72 -36.33
N GLN A 493 -6.14 18.48 -36.90
CA GLN A 493 -5.59 17.13 -37.03
C GLN A 493 -5.35 16.44 -35.68
N CYS A 494 -4.81 17.16 -34.69
CA CYS A 494 -4.63 16.63 -33.33
C CYS A 494 -5.97 16.24 -32.68
N GLU A 495 -6.98 17.11 -32.78
CA GLU A 495 -8.32 16.86 -32.26
C GLU A 495 -8.98 15.65 -32.93
N ALA A 496 -8.83 15.50 -34.25
CA ALA A 496 -9.36 14.36 -34.99
C ALA A 496 -8.74 13.02 -34.55
N LEU A 497 -7.42 12.98 -34.34
CA LEU A 497 -6.75 11.76 -33.85
C LEU A 497 -7.18 11.39 -32.42
N VAL A 498 -7.40 12.38 -31.54
CA VAL A 498 -7.94 12.14 -30.19
C VAL A 498 -9.39 11.66 -30.26
N ALA A 499 -10.21 12.27 -31.11
CA ALA A 499 -11.62 11.93 -31.30
C ALA A 499 -11.81 10.50 -31.85
N ALA A 500 -10.85 10.00 -32.63
CA ALA A 500 -10.86 8.64 -33.16
C ALA A 500 -10.74 7.55 -32.06
N LYS A 501 -10.30 7.90 -30.84
CA LYS A 501 -10.20 6.98 -29.68
C LYS A 501 -9.49 5.65 -30.01
N LEU A 502 -8.44 5.74 -30.83
CA LEU A 502 -7.62 4.59 -31.20
C LEU A 502 -7.05 3.95 -29.91
N PRO A 503 -6.98 2.61 -29.80
CA PRO A 503 -6.43 1.92 -28.63
C PRO A 503 -4.89 2.00 -28.54
N THR A 504 -4.30 3.09 -29.03
CA THR A 504 -2.87 3.39 -29.12
C THR A 504 -2.53 4.68 -28.37
N ALA A 505 -1.24 4.94 -28.14
CA ALA A 505 -0.83 6.24 -27.63
C ALA A 505 -0.80 7.26 -28.78
N THR A 506 -1.42 8.42 -28.61
CA THR A 506 -1.41 9.51 -29.60
C THR A 506 -0.59 10.69 -29.10
N GLY A 507 0.22 11.27 -29.97
CA GLY A 507 1.04 12.45 -29.68
C GLY A 507 1.10 13.41 -30.86
N ALA A 508 1.69 14.58 -30.65
CA ALA A 508 1.92 15.59 -31.67
C ALA A 508 3.39 16.04 -31.65
N VAL A 509 3.92 16.34 -32.84
CA VAL A 509 5.28 16.86 -33.00
C VAL A 509 5.24 18.36 -33.28
N ALA A 510 5.61 19.13 -32.26
CA ALA A 510 5.95 20.54 -32.38
C ALA A 510 7.45 20.72 -32.61
N VAL A 511 7.86 21.84 -33.19
CA VAL A 511 9.29 22.20 -33.31
C VAL A 511 9.71 22.96 -32.05
N GLY A 512 10.90 22.64 -31.53
CA GLY A 512 11.42 23.32 -30.35
C GLY A 512 12.03 24.70 -30.65
N PRO A 513 12.31 25.49 -29.60
CA PRO A 513 12.71 26.89 -29.73
C PRO A 513 14.00 27.12 -30.50
N TRP A 514 14.98 26.22 -30.41
CA TRP A 514 16.28 26.40 -31.07
C TRP A 514 16.17 26.21 -32.58
N THR A 515 15.48 25.16 -33.00
CA THR A 515 15.24 24.89 -34.42
C THR A 515 14.37 25.98 -35.05
N ILE A 516 13.33 26.48 -34.36
CA ILE A 516 12.56 27.63 -34.87
C ILE A 516 13.47 28.85 -35.05
N ALA A 517 14.32 29.15 -34.07
CA ALA A 517 15.24 30.29 -34.14
C ALA A 517 16.19 30.17 -35.35
N MET A 518 16.78 28.98 -35.58
CA MET A 518 17.64 28.72 -36.73
C MET A 518 16.90 28.88 -38.06
N LEU A 519 15.67 28.37 -38.14
CA LEU A 519 14.84 28.52 -39.33
C LEU A 519 14.42 29.98 -39.56
N MET A 520 14.32 30.82 -38.53
CA MET A 520 14.03 32.25 -38.70
C MET A 520 15.26 33.06 -39.12
N ARG A 521 16.47 32.70 -38.66
CA ARG A 521 17.70 33.47 -38.88
C ARG A 521 18.52 33.03 -40.10
N ASN A 522 18.37 31.78 -40.54
CA ASN A 522 19.33 31.00 -41.34
C ASN A 522 20.34 30.25 -40.44
N PRO A 523 20.49 28.92 -40.58
CA PRO A 523 21.37 28.12 -39.72
C PRO A 523 22.85 28.53 -39.76
N GLU A 524 23.41 28.80 -40.94
CA GLU A 524 24.84 29.13 -41.07
C GLU A 524 25.14 30.47 -40.38
N VAL A 525 24.30 31.48 -40.63
CA VAL A 525 24.41 32.79 -40.01
C VAL A 525 24.18 32.72 -38.50
N MET A 526 23.20 31.92 -38.06
CA MET A 526 22.92 31.76 -36.63
C MET A 526 24.08 31.10 -35.87
N LEU A 527 24.81 30.17 -36.49
CA LEU A 527 26.02 29.59 -35.90
C LEU A 527 27.12 30.64 -35.71
N LEU A 528 27.33 31.53 -36.69
CA LEU A 528 28.28 32.65 -36.54
C LEU A 528 27.83 33.62 -35.43
N ASP A 529 26.54 33.92 -35.36
CA ASP A 529 25.96 34.78 -34.33
C ASP A 529 26.16 34.23 -32.91
N THR A 530 26.31 32.91 -32.70
CA THR A 530 26.67 32.37 -31.37
C THR A 530 28.02 32.86 -30.84
N PHE A 531 28.91 33.29 -31.74
CA PHE A 531 30.20 33.88 -31.40
C PHE A 531 30.18 35.40 -31.50
N GLU A 532 29.58 35.95 -32.55
CA GLU A 532 29.63 37.38 -32.85
C GLU A 532 28.61 38.22 -32.07
N ASP A 533 27.44 37.65 -31.75
CA ASP A 533 26.34 38.35 -31.08
C ASP A 533 25.49 37.40 -30.20
N PRO A 534 26.06 36.89 -29.09
CA PRO A 534 25.37 35.96 -28.19
C PRO A 534 24.07 36.54 -27.60
N ASP A 535 24.03 37.85 -27.36
CA ASP A 535 22.87 38.53 -26.78
C ASP A 535 21.67 38.49 -27.73
N PHE A 536 21.89 38.63 -29.04
CA PHE A 536 20.84 38.44 -30.04
C PHE A 536 20.29 37.01 -30.03
N ILE A 537 21.15 36.00 -29.90
CA ILE A 537 20.72 34.59 -29.80
C ILE A 537 19.81 34.39 -28.59
N HIS A 538 20.18 34.93 -27.43
CA HIS A 538 19.35 34.84 -26.22
C HIS A 538 18.01 35.58 -26.36
N ALA A 539 17.99 36.73 -27.04
CA ALA A 539 16.77 37.47 -27.35
C ALA A 539 15.85 36.68 -28.30
N LEU A 540 16.41 36.05 -29.34
CA LEU A 540 15.67 35.22 -30.28
C LEU A 540 15.12 33.96 -29.59
N MET A 541 15.93 33.29 -28.77
CA MET A 541 15.51 32.13 -27.99
C MET A 541 14.40 32.45 -26.99
N ARG A 542 14.38 33.65 -26.40
CA ARG A 542 13.26 34.10 -25.57
C ARG A 542 11.95 34.10 -26.36
N VAL A 543 11.95 34.72 -27.55
CA VAL A 543 10.77 34.81 -28.42
C VAL A 543 10.29 33.43 -28.83
N THR A 544 11.19 32.55 -29.30
CA THR A 544 10.80 31.22 -29.76
C THR A 544 10.36 30.31 -28.60
N THR A 545 10.93 30.46 -27.41
CA THR A 545 10.51 29.71 -26.22
C THR A 545 9.13 30.15 -25.74
N ASP A 546 8.83 31.46 -25.75
CA ASP A 546 7.48 31.96 -25.41
C ASP A 546 6.45 31.45 -26.42
N PHE A 547 6.81 31.40 -27.69
CA PHE A 547 5.98 30.77 -28.71
C PHE A 547 5.77 29.28 -28.45
N CYS A 548 6.84 28.50 -28.19
CA CYS A 548 6.71 27.06 -27.91
C CYS A 548 5.82 26.77 -26.71
N LYS A 549 5.79 27.63 -25.69
CA LYS A 549 4.86 27.54 -24.56
C LYS A 549 3.42 27.77 -25.00
N LEU A 550 3.17 28.85 -25.74
CA LEU A 550 1.85 29.19 -26.28
C LEU A 550 1.31 28.09 -27.22
N TRP A 551 2.18 27.62 -28.12
CA TRP A 551 1.87 26.59 -29.11
C TRP A 551 1.64 25.23 -28.45
N GLY A 552 2.54 24.80 -27.56
CA GLY A 552 2.38 23.56 -26.83
C GLY A 552 1.15 23.57 -25.91
N ASP A 553 0.77 24.72 -25.33
CA ASP A 553 -0.48 24.87 -24.57
C ASP A 553 -1.73 24.64 -25.44
N ALA A 554 -1.72 25.14 -26.67
CA ALA A 554 -2.79 24.91 -27.64
C ALA A 554 -2.88 23.43 -28.04
N ILE A 555 -1.73 22.77 -28.29
CA ILE A 555 -1.68 21.33 -28.60
C ILE A 555 -2.19 20.50 -27.43
N VAL A 556 -1.71 20.75 -26.20
CA VAL A 556 -2.11 20.01 -24.99
C VAL A 556 -3.62 20.12 -24.74
N LYS A 557 -4.25 21.25 -25.09
CA LYS A 557 -5.69 21.46 -24.94
C LYS A 557 -6.53 20.47 -25.77
N THR A 558 -5.98 19.93 -26.86
CA THR A 558 -6.66 18.90 -27.67
C THR A 558 -6.74 17.54 -26.96
N GLY A 559 -5.93 17.33 -25.92
CA GLY A 559 -5.81 16.05 -25.20
C GLY A 559 -4.75 15.10 -25.79
N ILE A 560 -4.03 15.52 -26.83
CA ILE A 560 -2.94 14.75 -27.45
C ILE A 560 -1.62 14.91 -26.66
N GLY A 561 -0.74 13.90 -26.71
CA GLY A 561 0.59 13.98 -26.10
C GLY A 561 1.50 15.02 -26.79
N LEU A 562 2.47 15.59 -26.08
CA LEU A 562 3.35 16.66 -26.58
C LEU A 562 4.79 16.17 -26.76
N SER A 563 5.34 16.39 -27.96
CA SER A 563 6.75 16.18 -28.28
C SER A 563 7.34 17.41 -28.98
N PHE A 564 8.57 17.78 -28.64
CA PHE A 564 9.34 18.80 -29.35
C PHE A 564 10.49 18.16 -30.15
N SER A 565 10.54 18.41 -31.45
CA SER A 565 11.64 18.00 -32.32
C SER A 565 12.64 19.16 -32.46
N GLU A 566 13.92 18.85 -32.25
CA GLU A 566 15.03 19.80 -32.21
C GLU A 566 16.23 19.29 -33.04
N PRO A 567 16.07 19.03 -34.35
CA PRO A 567 17.14 18.46 -35.19
C PRO A 567 18.42 19.30 -35.19
N THR A 568 18.29 20.62 -35.06
CA THR A 568 19.44 21.53 -35.10
C THR A 568 20.14 21.72 -33.76
N ALA A 569 19.59 21.15 -32.67
CA ALA A 569 20.29 21.05 -31.38
C ALA A 569 21.27 19.87 -31.33
N SER A 570 21.43 19.15 -32.44
CA SER A 570 22.34 18.02 -32.59
C SER A 570 23.79 18.42 -32.35
N ILE A 571 24.54 17.55 -31.67
CA ILE A 571 25.98 17.72 -31.47
C ILE A 571 26.78 17.42 -32.76
N SER A 572 26.11 16.93 -33.80
CA SER A 572 26.66 16.91 -35.15
C SER A 572 26.74 18.32 -35.78
N LEU A 573 25.98 19.30 -35.26
CA LEU A 573 25.92 20.67 -35.77
C LEU A 573 26.53 21.70 -34.79
N ILE A 574 26.29 21.53 -33.48
CA ILE A 574 26.75 22.46 -32.45
C ILE A 574 27.59 21.77 -31.38
N SER A 575 28.43 22.52 -30.67
CA SER A 575 29.17 21.94 -29.54
C SER A 575 28.24 21.67 -28.34
N PRO A 576 28.60 20.75 -27.42
CA PRO A 576 27.88 20.58 -26.16
C PRO A 576 27.83 21.84 -25.30
N ASP A 577 28.84 22.71 -25.42
CA ASP A 577 28.89 23.97 -24.66
C ASP A 577 27.89 24.98 -25.24
N ASN A 578 27.77 25.08 -26.57
CA ASN A 578 26.71 25.87 -27.20
C ASN A 578 25.31 25.37 -26.79
N TYR A 579 25.12 24.05 -26.67
CA TYR A 579 23.87 23.51 -26.15
C TYR A 579 23.59 23.99 -24.72
N ARG A 580 24.59 23.94 -23.83
CA ARG A 580 24.43 24.33 -22.42
C ARG A 580 24.18 25.82 -22.24
N ASP A 581 24.79 26.65 -23.08
CA ASP A 581 24.68 28.10 -22.97
C ASP A 581 23.38 28.60 -23.61
N PHE A 582 23.09 28.17 -24.85
CA PHE A 582 22.02 28.77 -25.66
C PHE A 582 20.71 27.97 -25.67
N ILE A 583 20.70 26.69 -25.27
CA ILE A 583 19.54 25.81 -25.47
C ILE A 583 19.02 25.25 -24.14
N ALA A 584 19.89 24.66 -23.31
CA ALA A 584 19.51 23.99 -22.07
C ALA A 584 18.68 24.88 -21.11
N PRO A 585 18.97 26.18 -20.91
CA PRO A 585 18.18 27.03 -20.03
C PRO A 585 16.72 27.17 -20.52
N TYR A 586 16.53 27.28 -21.83
CA TYR A 586 15.22 27.43 -22.46
C TYR A 586 14.47 26.11 -22.53
N HIS A 587 15.16 25.00 -22.80
CA HIS A 587 14.59 23.65 -22.68
C HIS A 587 14.10 23.38 -21.25
N LYS A 588 14.90 23.71 -20.23
CA LYS A 588 14.52 23.57 -18.82
C LYS A 588 13.26 24.37 -18.51
N GLU A 589 13.20 25.62 -18.96
CA GLU A 589 12.05 26.50 -18.76
C GLU A 589 10.78 25.98 -19.47
N LEU A 590 10.92 25.49 -20.71
CA LEU A 590 9.85 24.91 -21.49
C LEU A 590 9.29 23.64 -20.83
N VAL A 591 10.18 22.74 -20.40
CA VAL A 591 9.80 21.52 -19.70
C VAL A 591 9.13 21.82 -18.36
N ASP A 592 9.68 22.76 -17.58
CA ASP A 592 9.08 23.15 -16.29
C ASP A 592 7.67 23.72 -16.44
N HIS A 593 7.42 24.49 -17.51
CA HIS A 593 6.08 25.01 -17.83
C HIS A 593 5.05 23.90 -18.02
N PHE A 594 5.38 22.86 -18.79
CA PHE A 594 4.48 21.72 -19.01
C PHE A 594 4.42 20.77 -17.82
N LYS A 595 5.52 20.61 -17.10
CA LYS A 595 5.56 19.83 -15.85
C LYS A 595 4.64 20.41 -14.78
N ALA A 596 4.58 21.74 -14.65
CA ALA A 596 3.63 22.42 -13.75
C ALA A 596 2.16 22.10 -14.09
N LYS A 597 1.89 21.76 -15.36
CA LYS A 597 0.58 21.32 -15.87
C LYS A 597 0.39 19.80 -15.87
N LYS A 598 1.33 19.04 -15.28
CA LYS A 598 1.36 17.56 -15.24
C LYS A 598 1.42 16.92 -16.64
N VAL A 599 2.02 17.61 -17.60
CA VAL A 599 2.28 17.10 -18.95
C VAL A 599 3.74 16.70 -19.05
N GLY A 600 3.98 15.43 -19.41
CA GLY A 600 5.32 14.95 -19.76
C GLY A 600 5.69 15.40 -21.17
N VAL A 601 6.93 15.83 -21.35
CA VAL A 601 7.43 16.32 -22.64
C VAL A 601 8.42 15.31 -23.20
N THR A 602 8.20 14.92 -24.45
CA THR A 602 9.16 14.14 -25.24
C THR A 602 10.04 15.10 -26.04
N THR A 603 11.31 14.75 -26.23
CA THR A 603 12.18 15.43 -27.20
C THR A 603 12.74 14.45 -28.21
N HIS A 604 12.87 14.90 -29.46
CA HIS A 604 13.61 14.19 -30.50
C HIS A 604 14.74 15.09 -31.02
N ILE A 605 15.97 14.58 -31.04
CA ILE A 605 17.14 15.26 -31.58
C ILE A 605 17.83 14.32 -32.58
N CYS A 606 18.01 14.80 -33.82
CA CYS A 606 18.68 14.04 -34.88
C CYS A 606 20.20 13.98 -34.66
N GLY A 607 20.87 13.05 -35.32
CA GLY A 607 22.33 12.89 -35.24
C GLY A 607 22.89 12.62 -33.84
N THR A 608 24.13 13.04 -33.63
CA THR A 608 24.89 12.78 -32.39
C THR A 608 24.29 13.57 -31.22
N THR A 609 23.83 12.87 -30.18
CA THR A 609 23.17 13.46 -28.99
C THR A 609 23.78 12.95 -27.67
N TYR A 610 24.52 11.85 -27.68
CA TYR A 610 25.07 11.24 -26.47
C TYR A 610 25.88 12.16 -25.53
N PRO A 611 26.59 13.21 -26.01
CA PRO A 611 27.32 14.12 -25.11
C PRO A 611 26.42 14.96 -24.19
N ILE A 612 25.13 15.09 -24.51
CA ILE A 612 24.17 15.94 -23.79
C ILE A 612 23.01 15.17 -23.16
N TYR A 613 23.08 13.83 -23.06
CA TYR A 613 22.01 13.05 -22.45
C TYR A 613 21.70 13.42 -21.01
N ASP A 614 22.72 13.66 -20.18
CA ASP A 614 22.47 14.07 -18.79
C ASP A 614 21.89 15.49 -18.72
N ASP A 615 22.27 16.38 -19.64
CA ASP A 615 21.69 17.71 -19.77
C ASP A 615 20.18 17.61 -20.11
N LEU A 616 19.79 16.76 -21.06
CA LEU A 616 18.39 16.52 -21.43
C LEU A 616 17.57 15.93 -20.26
N ILE A 617 18.13 14.94 -19.55
CA ILE A 617 17.45 14.33 -18.40
C ILE A 617 17.31 15.36 -17.26
N THR A 618 18.32 16.21 -17.05
CA THR A 618 18.32 17.26 -16.03
C THR A 618 17.36 18.40 -16.37
N CYS A 619 17.18 18.71 -17.66
CA CYS A 619 16.10 19.59 -18.12
C CYS A 619 14.71 19.05 -17.75
N GLY A 620 14.59 17.73 -17.59
CA GLY A 620 13.38 17.08 -17.10
C GLY A 620 12.52 16.43 -18.19
N PHE A 621 13.05 16.27 -19.40
CA PHE A 621 12.37 15.50 -20.45
C PHE A 621 12.06 14.10 -19.94
N THR A 622 10.80 13.68 -20.05
CA THR A 622 10.37 12.36 -19.57
C THR A 622 10.75 11.25 -20.52
N THR A 623 10.91 11.60 -21.79
CA THR A 623 11.14 10.69 -22.90
C THR A 623 12.07 11.34 -23.91
N ILE A 624 13.08 10.59 -24.37
CA ILE A 624 14.09 11.10 -25.27
C ILE A 624 14.18 10.13 -26.46
N SER A 625 13.89 10.66 -27.63
CA SER A 625 14.06 10.02 -28.93
C SER A 625 15.35 10.50 -29.56
N PHE A 626 16.18 9.60 -30.06
CA PHE A 626 17.49 9.95 -30.62
C PHE A 626 17.85 9.06 -31.80
N ASP A 627 18.62 9.64 -32.71
CA ASP A 627 19.10 9.04 -33.94
C ASP A 627 20.32 8.12 -33.71
N LEU A 628 20.94 7.66 -34.79
CA LEU A 628 22.26 7.06 -34.80
C LEU A 628 23.37 8.12 -34.66
N ASP A 629 24.53 7.69 -34.19
CA ASP A 629 25.70 8.57 -34.10
C ASP A 629 26.28 8.83 -35.50
N GLN A 630 26.45 10.10 -35.85
CA GLN A 630 26.87 10.57 -37.17
C GLN A 630 28.37 10.96 -37.20
N GLN A 631 29.20 10.40 -36.30
CA GLN A 631 30.64 10.63 -36.30
C GLN A 631 31.26 10.30 -37.66
N ALA A 632 32.01 11.25 -38.22
CA ALA A 632 32.67 11.08 -39.51
C ALA A 632 33.79 10.01 -39.45
N ASP A 633 34.41 9.82 -38.29
CA ASP A 633 35.35 8.73 -38.03
C ASP A 633 34.61 7.54 -37.38
N PRO A 634 34.46 6.40 -38.08
CA PRO A 634 33.80 5.22 -37.54
C PRO A 634 34.46 4.66 -36.27
N THR A 635 35.73 4.96 -36.01
CA THR A 635 36.43 4.52 -34.80
C THR A 635 35.99 5.27 -33.55
N LEU A 636 35.38 6.45 -33.73
CA LEU A 636 34.82 7.28 -32.66
C LEU A 636 33.32 7.07 -32.46
N HIS A 637 32.71 6.16 -33.23
CA HIS A 637 31.28 5.89 -33.19
C HIS A 637 30.84 5.34 -31.83
N VAL A 638 29.73 5.89 -31.30
CA VAL A 638 29.11 5.49 -30.04
C VAL A 638 27.72 4.91 -30.29
N ASP A 639 27.44 3.72 -29.74
CA ASP A 639 26.07 3.22 -29.65
C ASP A 639 25.28 4.12 -28.69
N GLN A 640 24.55 5.07 -29.27
CA GLN A 640 23.74 6.07 -28.60
C GLN A 640 22.70 5.44 -27.64
N LEU A 641 22.07 4.33 -28.03
CA LEU A 641 21.08 3.65 -27.18
C LEU A 641 21.74 3.05 -25.96
N LYS A 642 22.87 2.36 -26.14
CA LYS A 642 23.63 1.80 -25.03
C LYS A 642 24.08 2.90 -24.07
N ARG A 643 24.63 3.98 -24.62
CA ARG A 643 25.10 5.14 -23.82
C ARG A 643 23.93 5.78 -23.07
N PHE A 644 22.76 5.92 -23.69
CA PHE A 644 21.58 6.43 -23.03
C PHE A 644 21.15 5.55 -21.86
N VAL A 645 21.08 4.23 -22.04
CA VAL A 645 20.70 3.29 -20.97
C VAL A 645 21.65 3.36 -19.77
N GLU A 646 22.94 3.56 -20.02
CA GLU A 646 23.98 3.76 -18.98
C GLU A 646 23.78 5.07 -18.21
N VAL A 647 23.53 6.18 -18.90
CA VAL A 647 23.36 7.51 -18.31
C VAL A 647 22.01 7.67 -17.63
N ALA A 648 20.93 7.27 -18.30
CA ALA A 648 19.57 7.46 -17.82
C ALA A 648 19.26 6.61 -16.59
N GLN A 649 19.76 5.36 -16.54
CA GLN A 649 19.46 4.42 -15.44
C GLN A 649 17.95 4.33 -15.13
N GLY A 650 17.11 4.43 -16.16
CA GLY A 650 15.65 4.41 -16.05
C GLY A 650 15.00 5.75 -15.66
N ARG A 651 15.76 6.84 -15.47
CA ARG A 651 15.20 8.17 -15.14
C ARG A 651 14.29 8.72 -16.23
N ALA A 652 14.55 8.41 -17.50
CA ALA A 652 13.75 8.78 -18.66
C ALA A 652 13.50 7.55 -19.57
N VAL A 653 12.46 7.63 -20.40
CA VAL A 653 12.12 6.61 -21.40
C VAL A 653 12.95 6.85 -22.66
N ALA A 654 13.57 5.79 -23.19
CA ALA A 654 14.27 5.83 -24.49
C ALA A 654 13.30 5.50 -25.63
N ILE A 655 13.38 6.25 -26.73
CA ILE A 655 12.74 5.93 -28.01
C ILE A 655 13.85 5.78 -29.07
N GLY A 656 13.87 4.67 -29.78
CA GLY A 656 14.79 4.45 -30.90
C GLY A 656 15.45 3.08 -30.89
N ASN A 657 16.58 2.89 -31.57
CA ASN A 657 17.07 3.76 -32.63
C ASN A 657 17.46 2.94 -33.86
N VAL A 658 16.54 2.10 -34.34
CA VAL A 658 16.73 1.28 -35.55
C VAL A 658 17.02 2.18 -36.75
N ASP A 659 18.03 1.85 -37.56
CA ASP A 659 18.44 2.65 -38.71
C ASP A 659 17.30 2.84 -39.73
N ALA A 660 16.83 4.07 -39.90
CA ALA A 660 15.73 4.39 -40.82
C ALA A 660 16.14 4.27 -42.30
N THR A 661 17.42 4.46 -42.62
CA THR A 661 17.93 4.40 -44.01
C THR A 661 17.94 2.99 -44.58
N ARG A 662 17.95 1.99 -43.70
CA ARG A 662 17.93 0.57 -44.07
C ARG A 662 16.65 0.17 -44.81
N PHE A 663 15.53 0.88 -44.59
CA PHE A 663 14.25 0.58 -45.23
C PHE A 663 14.25 0.74 -46.76
N GLU A 664 15.25 1.44 -47.34
CA GLU A 664 15.40 1.57 -48.79
C GLU A 664 16.35 0.52 -49.42
N LYS A 665 17.32 -0.01 -48.65
CA LYS A 665 18.56 -0.57 -49.22
C LYS A 665 19.04 -1.90 -48.63
N THR A 666 18.35 -2.50 -47.65
CA THR A 666 18.87 -3.67 -46.93
C THR A 666 17.98 -4.92 -47.00
N SER A 667 18.54 -6.08 -46.63
CA SER A 667 17.79 -7.34 -46.47
C SER A 667 17.04 -7.40 -45.13
N LYS A 668 15.95 -8.17 -45.08
CA LYS A 668 15.15 -8.36 -43.86
C LYS A 668 16.01 -8.76 -42.65
N GLU A 669 16.99 -9.64 -42.84
CA GLU A 669 17.88 -10.14 -41.79
C GLU A 669 18.70 -9.03 -41.14
N ALA A 670 19.15 -8.04 -41.92
CA ALA A 670 19.91 -6.90 -41.40
C ALA A 670 19.03 -5.94 -40.59
N MET A 671 17.74 -5.84 -40.91
CA MET A 671 16.75 -5.12 -40.10
C MET A 671 16.48 -5.86 -38.79
N GLU A 672 16.29 -7.18 -38.84
CA GLU A 672 16.09 -8.02 -37.66
C GLU A 672 17.27 -7.95 -36.68
N ALA A 673 18.50 -7.92 -37.19
CA ALA A 673 19.70 -7.80 -36.38
C ALA A 673 19.75 -6.46 -35.61
N ASP A 674 19.33 -5.36 -36.24
CA ASP A 674 19.33 -4.05 -35.60
C ASP A 674 18.20 -3.89 -34.57
N VAL A 675 17.02 -4.45 -34.88
CA VAL A 675 15.93 -4.57 -33.91
C VAL A 675 16.38 -5.38 -32.68
N ARG A 676 17.06 -6.51 -32.89
CA ARG A 676 17.60 -7.33 -31.81
C ARG A 676 18.62 -6.57 -30.97
N ARG A 677 19.56 -5.85 -31.61
CA ARG A 677 20.53 -4.98 -30.91
C ARG A 677 19.81 -4.00 -29.98
N CYS A 678 18.76 -3.35 -30.45
CA CYS A 678 17.99 -2.40 -29.65
C CYS A 678 17.33 -3.07 -28.44
N ILE A 679 16.68 -4.22 -28.67
CA ILE A 679 15.99 -4.98 -27.63
C ILE A 679 16.95 -5.48 -26.56
N ASP A 680 18.06 -6.11 -26.95
CA ASP A 680 19.06 -6.66 -26.03
C ASP A 680 19.69 -5.55 -25.16
N THR A 681 19.83 -4.35 -25.73
CA THR A 681 20.43 -3.20 -25.05
C THR A 681 19.51 -2.58 -24.00
N ALA A 682 18.22 -2.41 -24.31
CA ALA A 682 17.34 -1.54 -23.52
C ALA A 682 16.16 -2.26 -22.84
N ALA A 683 15.64 -3.35 -23.40
CA ALA A 683 14.33 -3.86 -23.00
C ALA A 683 14.30 -4.47 -21.58
N ARG A 684 15.41 -5.03 -21.09
CA ARG A 684 15.51 -5.67 -19.75
C ARG A 684 15.18 -4.73 -18.59
N ARG A 685 15.29 -3.41 -18.79
CA ARG A 685 15.06 -2.40 -17.75
C ARG A 685 13.67 -1.76 -17.82
N SER A 686 12.81 -2.19 -18.75
CA SER A 686 11.64 -1.40 -19.18
C SER A 686 12.09 0.02 -19.62
N ALA A 687 11.20 1.01 -19.59
CA ALA A 687 11.48 2.40 -19.99
C ALA A 687 12.05 2.53 -21.41
N PHE A 688 11.58 1.68 -22.33
CA PHE A 688 12.03 1.65 -23.71
C PHE A 688 10.84 1.46 -24.66
N ILE A 689 10.84 2.24 -25.75
CA ILE A 689 9.94 2.09 -26.89
C ILE A 689 10.82 1.89 -28.11
N LEU A 690 10.64 0.75 -28.79
CA LEU A 690 11.39 0.45 -30.00
C LEU A 690 10.90 1.34 -31.14
N SER A 691 11.81 2.09 -31.75
CA SER A 691 11.49 3.02 -32.83
C SER A 691 12.60 3.06 -33.86
N THR A 692 12.27 3.56 -35.05
CA THR A 692 13.27 4.04 -35.99
C THR A 692 14.02 5.22 -35.39
N SER A 693 15.27 5.38 -35.82
CA SER A 693 16.21 6.43 -35.44
C SER A 693 15.77 7.81 -35.93
N CYS A 694 15.12 7.87 -37.10
CA CYS A 694 14.48 9.06 -37.65
C CYS A 694 13.25 8.66 -38.49
N GLU A 695 12.65 9.62 -39.20
CA GLU A 695 11.56 9.39 -40.15
C GLU A 695 11.96 8.38 -41.23
N ILE A 696 11.07 7.42 -41.50
CA ILE A 696 11.24 6.48 -42.60
C ILE A 696 11.18 7.24 -43.93
N PRO A 697 12.14 7.04 -44.85
CA PRO A 697 12.14 7.74 -46.13
C PRO A 697 10.83 7.54 -46.92
N PRO A 698 10.27 8.59 -47.56
CA PRO A 698 8.92 8.58 -48.18
C PRO A 698 8.65 7.48 -49.23
N ARG A 699 9.68 6.83 -49.78
CA ARG A 699 9.59 5.79 -50.83
C ARG A 699 9.96 4.37 -50.36
N SER A 700 10.02 4.14 -49.05
CA SER A 700 10.43 2.85 -48.46
C SER A 700 9.35 1.75 -48.53
N ASP A 701 9.76 0.48 -48.48
CA ASP A 701 8.87 -0.70 -48.33
C ASP A 701 8.84 -1.18 -46.86
N ALA A 702 7.67 -1.26 -46.22
CA ALA A 702 7.53 -1.19 -44.75
C ALA A 702 7.03 -2.47 -44.05
N ASP A 703 7.06 -3.65 -44.68
CA ASP A 703 6.42 -4.86 -44.14
C ASP A 703 7.14 -5.56 -42.95
N ALA A 704 8.29 -5.08 -42.45
CA ALA A 704 9.21 -5.90 -41.65
C ALA A 704 9.14 -5.85 -40.10
N ALA A 705 8.33 -5.01 -39.44
CA ALA A 705 8.59 -4.63 -38.03
C ALA A 705 7.82 -5.36 -36.89
N ARG A 706 6.84 -6.22 -37.15
CA ARG A 706 5.84 -6.64 -36.11
C ARG A 706 6.26 -7.76 -35.12
N ASP A 707 7.28 -8.60 -35.38
CA ASP A 707 7.43 -9.89 -34.67
C ASP A 707 8.43 -9.95 -33.49
N TYR A 708 9.24 -8.92 -33.21
CA TYR A 708 10.47 -9.11 -32.42
C TYR A 708 10.42 -8.67 -30.94
N GLY A 709 9.40 -7.94 -30.48
CA GLY A 709 9.40 -7.27 -29.17
C GLY A 709 9.00 -8.06 -27.91
N ARG A 710 8.73 -9.38 -27.95
CA ARG A 710 8.11 -10.10 -26.80
C ARG A 710 9.04 -10.26 -25.59
N TYR A 711 8.57 -9.89 -24.38
CA TYR A 711 9.38 -9.95 -23.14
C TYR A 711 9.74 -11.37 -22.70
N GLU A 712 8.89 -12.36 -22.98
CA GLU A 712 9.18 -13.78 -22.74
C GLU A 712 10.50 -14.24 -23.39
N ARG A 713 10.84 -13.70 -24.57
CA ARG A 713 12.11 -13.97 -25.28
C ARG A 713 13.30 -13.18 -24.75
N ILE A 714 13.06 -12.05 -24.09
CA ILE A 714 14.09 -11.15 -23.54
C ILE A 714 14.63 -11.67 -22.20
N PHE A 715 13.77 -12.34 -21.42
CA PHE A 715 14.07 -12.89 -20.10
C PHE A 715 14.35 -14.41 -20.10
N SER A 716 14.24 -15.09 -21.25
CA SER A 716 14.72 -16.46 -21.40
C SER A 716 16.18 -16.44 -21.88
N ASP A 717 17.05 -17.24 -21.25
CA ASP A 717 18.41 -17.42 -21.76
C ASP A 717 18.38 -18.20 -23.09
N ALA A 718 19.49 -18.18 -23.84
CA ALA A 718 19.65 -18.79 -25.17
C ALA A 718 19.33 -20.31 -25.26
N SER A 719 18.95 -20.95 -24.16
CA SER A 719 18.44 -22.31 -24.06
C SER A 719 16.90 -22.43 -24.02
N GLY A 720 16.14 -21.32 -24.09
CA GLY A 720 14.67 -21.35 -24.13
C GLY A 720 14.02 -21.89 -22.86
N THR A 721 14.69 -21.82 -21.72
CA THR A 721 14.15 -22.23 -20.42
C THR A 721 13.82 -20.99 -19.60
N PRO A 722 12.60 -20.82 -19.07
CA PRO A 722 12.27 -19.69 -18.20
C PRO A 722 13.08 -19.79 -16.90
N ALA A 723 13.69 -18.67 -16.50
CA ALA A 723 14.52 -18.54 -15.30
C ALA A 723 13.72 -18.61 -14.00
#